data_AF-A0A6A6LQ88-F1
#
_entry.id   AF-A0A6A6LQ88-F1
#
_cell.length_a   1.000
_cell.length_b   1.000
_cell.length_c   1.000
_cell.angle_alpha   90.00
_cell.angle_beta   90.00
_cell.angle_gamma   90.00
#
_symmetry.space_group_name_H-M   'P 1'
#
loop_
_entity.id
_entity.type
_entity.pdbx_description
1 polymer ?
#
loop_
_entity_poly.entity_id
_entity_poly.type
_entity_poly.pdbx_seq_one_letter_code
_entity_poly.pdbx_strand_id
1 'polypeptide(L)'
;MGEINPVGYIDYNTTGRIVPGKVNVHLVPHSHDDVGWLKTVDQYYFGGNNSIRGACVQNVLDSVMSALFEDKNRKFIYVEMAFFQRWWRQQSEAMKAKVKELVNSGQLEFINGGMCMHDEATPHYIDLIDQTTLGHQFIKDEFGQLPRVGWQIDPFGHSSVQAYLLGAELGFDSLFFARIDYQDRAKRLKEKSLEVIWQGSKSLGSTSQIFTGIFPRHYDPPDGFTFEINDVSPPIQDDILLFDYNVQERVNDFVAAALAQANVTRTNHVMWLMGTDFRYQYANSWFRQMDKFIHYVNKDGRVNALYSTPSIYTDAKYAADEQWPLKTEDFFPYADHPNAYWTGYFTSRPAFKGYVRMLSGYYLAARQLEFFKGRSTAGPNTNKLADALAIAQHHDAVSGTERQHVASDYALRLSIGYMEAERLVASSLAFLAESGSSIRQENTVTNFQQCPLLNISYCPPSEAILSDKKSLVVVVYNPLGWKREEVIRIPVSSEKVVVQDSSGREIESQLLPISNTTFNMRNKYVKAYLGKFPRETPRYWLAFSASIPPLGFSTFMVSGARQTGPSSTISLVHTLEEVTNKTIEVGQGSLKLLYSSDEGKLTHYVNTRSLVTTAVEQSYGYYSGNDGTDKDPQASGAYVFRPNGTFPIKSENQVPLTFVRGPLLDEVRQQINPWISQITRIYKGKEHAEVEFTIGPIPVDDGIGKEITTQITTTMKTNNTFYTDSNGRDFIKRIRDFRTDWDLEVNQPVAGNYYPINLGIYMQDNSSELSVLVDRSVGGSSLVDGQIELMLHRRLLHDDSRGVGEVLNETVCFLNGCEGLTIQGKYFVRIDHLGEGAKWRRTVGQEIYSPVLLAFTEQDGSNWMNSLYLHFQE
;
A
#
# COMPACT_ATOMS: atom_id res chain seq x y z
N MET A 1 68.96 -28.96 -0.51
CA MET A 1 67.78 -29.76 -0.10
C MET A 1 67.25 -29.15 1.18
N GLY A 2 66.27 -28.26 1.07
CA GLY A 2 65.45 -27.80 2.18
C GLY A 2 64.05 -28.35 1.94
N GLU A 3 63.48 -29.00 2.95
CA GLU A 3 62.24 -29.77 2.88
C GLU A 3 61.08 -28.93 2.30
N ILE A 4 60.55 -29.40 1.17
CA ILE A 4 59.24 -28.99 0.68
C ILE A 4 58.24 -29.63 1.65
N ASN A 5 57.75 -28.86 2.61
CA ASN A 5 56.59 -29.27 3.40
C ASN A 5 55.46 -29.57 2.40
N PRO A 6 54.81 -30.75 2.47
CA PRO A 6 53.69 -31.04 1.59
C PRO A 6 52.61 -29.99 1.85
N VAL A 7 52.24 -29.25 0.81
CA VAL A 7 51.13 -28.28 0.85
C VAL A 7 49.86 -29.10 1.08
N GLY A 8 49.46 -29.21 2.35
CA GLY A 8 48.26 -29.93 2.77
C GLY A 8 47.01 -29.09 2.60
N TYR A 9 45.86 -29.74 2.76
CA TYR A 9 44.56 -29.07 2.88
C TYR A 9 44.63 -27.93 3.92
N ILE A 10 44.27 -26.72 3.53
CA ILE A 10 44.15 -25.59 4.46
C ILE A 10 42.78 -25.69 5.14
N ASP A 11 42.80 -26.01 6.43
CA ASP A 11 41.62 -25.94 7.27
C ASP A 11 41.39 -24.49 7.72
N TYR A 12 40.43 -23.81 7.11
CA TYR A 12 40.15 -22.40 7.42
C TYR A 12 39.50 -22.29 8.80
N ASN A 13 40.13 -21.52 9.68
CA ASN A 13 39.54 -21.20 10.97
C ASN A 13 38.37 -20.21 10.82
N THR A 14 37.16 -20.75 10.69
CA THR A 14 35.89 -20.01 10.64
C THR A 14 35.26 -19.81 12.03
N THR A 15 35.94 -20.19 13.12
CA THR A 15 35.41 -20.10 14.49
C THR A 15 35.53 -18.70 15.09
N GLY A 16 35.70 -17.65 14.27
CA GLY A 16 35.78 -16.26 14.72
C GLY A 16 34.61 -15.92 15.65
N ARG A 17 34.91 -15.25 16.76
CA ARG A 17 33.94 -14.74 17.74
C ARG A 17 34.31 -13.31 18.08
N ILE A 18 33.43 -12.58 18.76
CA ILE A 18 33.71 -11.22 19.21
C ILE A 18 34.98 -11.20 20.08
N VAL A 19 35.89 -10.27 19.79
CA VAL A 19 37.11 -10.05 20.56
C VAL A 19 37.06 -8.65 21.19
N PRO A 20 37.09 -8.54 22.54
CA PRO A 20 37.14 -7.25 23.22
C PRO A 20 38.34 -6.40 22.78
N GLY A 21 38.15 -5.09 22.65
CA GLY A 21 39.21 -4.14 22.32
C GLY A 21 39.64 -4.11 20.84
N LYS A 22 39.07 -4.95 19.97
CA LYS A 22 39.27 -4.89 18.51
C LYS A 22 38.03 -4.38 17.80
N VAL A 23 38.19 -3.85 16.59
CA VAL A 23 37.06 -3.67 15.67
C VAL A 23 36.57 -5.05 15.25
N ASN A 24 35.31 -5.36 15.58
CA ASN A 24 34.62 -6.59 15.23
C ASN A 24 33.73 -6.35 14.01
N VAL A 25 34.07 -7.01 12.92
CA VAL A 25 33.35 -6.96 11.64
C VAL A 25 32.40 -8.16 11.59
N HIS A 26 31.11 -7.87 11.77
CA HIS A 26 30.02 -8.82 11.68
C HIS A 26 29.68 -9.02 10.21
N LEU A 27 30.14 -10.12 9.62
CA LEU A 27 29.78 -10.50 8.25
C LEU A 27 28.39 -11.14 8.30
N VAL A 28 27.40 -10.51 7.67
CA VAL A 28 26.01 -10.97 7.65
C VAL A 28 25.63 -11.37 6.22
N PRO A 29 25.68 -12.66 5.88
CA PRO A 29 25.27 -13.17 4.57
C PRO A 29 23.76 -13.07 4.37
N HIS A 30 23.33 -12.47 3.25
CA HIS A 30 21.91 -12.34 2.90
C HIS A 30 21.71 -12.36 1.37
N SER A 31 20.47 -12.58 0.96
CA SER A 31 19.98 -12.28 -0.40
C SER A 31 18.78 -11.36 -0.25
N HIS A 32 18.70 -10.32 -1.09
CA HIS A 32 17.48 -9.54 -1.20
C HIS A 32 16.63 -10.13 -2.33
N ASP A 33 15.48 -10.71 -2.00
CA ASP A 33 14.64 -11.43 -2.94
C ASP A 33 13.30 -10.72 -3.11
N ASP A 34 13.18 -9.84 -4.12
CA ASP A 34 11.92 -9.11 -4.36
C ASP A 34 10.77 -10.05 -4.66
N VAL A 35 9.64 -9.85 -3.96
CA VAL A 35 8.41 -10.61 -4.15
C VAL A 35 7.65 -10.05 -5.36
N GLY A 36 8.35 -10.00 -6.50
CA GLY A 36 7.97 -9.42 -7.77
C GLY A 36 8.45 -7.96 -7.95
N TRP A 37 9.05 -7.66 -9.10
CA TRP A 37 9.55 -6.32 -9.45
C TRP A 37 9.80 -6.22 -10.97
N LEU A 38 10.93 -6.77 -11.44
CA LEU A 38 11.21 -6.92 -12.88
C LEU A 38 10.62 -8.19 -13.46
N LYS A 39 10.48 -9.23 -12.63
CA LYS A 39 9.81 -10.50 -12.97
C LYS A 39 8.67 -10.73 -11.98
N THR A 40 7.76 -11.63 -12.32
CA THR A 40 6.70 -12.02 -11.39
C THR A 40 7.27 -12.82 -10.22
N VAL A 41 6.52 -12.91 -9.11
CA VAL A 41 6.91 -13.69 -7.92
C VAL A 41 7.34 -15.11 -8.32
N ASP A 42 6.52 -15.81 -9.08
CA ASP A 42 6.83 -17.19 -9.43
C ASP A 42 8.02 -17.28 -10.42
N GLN A 43 8.15 -16.33 -11.36
CA GLN A 43 9.31 -16.29 -12.28
C GLN A 43 10.63 -16.07 -11.53
N TYR A 44 10.66 -15.22 -10.50
CA TYR A 44 11.82 -15.11 -9.62
C TYR A 44 12.06 -16.39 -8.82
N TYR A 45 11.01 -17.05 -8.36
CA TYR A 45 11.12 -18.30 -7.61
C TYR A 45 11.80 -19.41 -8.41
N PHE A 46 11.25 -19.79 -9.56
CA PHE A 46 11.75 -20.93 -10.35
C PHE A 46 12.84 -20.56 -11.38
N GLY A 47 13.25 -19.29 -11.45
CA GLY A 47 14.29 -18.85 -12.40
C GLY A 47 13.81 -18.68 -13.85
N GLY A 48 12.54 -18.36 -14.05
CA GLY A 48 11.97 -18.04 -15.37
C GLY A 48 12.41 -16.67 -15.90
N ASN A 49 12.31 -16.45 -17.21
CA ASN A 49 12.57 -15.16 -17.86
C ASN A 49 13.92 -14.50 -17.48
N ASN A 50 14.98 -15.29 -17.38
CA ASN A 50 16.32 -14.77 -17.00
C ASN A 50 16.94 -13.78 -17.99
N SER A 51 16.35 -13.61 -19.19
CA SER A 51 16.69 -12.51 -20.10
C SER A 51 16.30 -11.12 -19.57
N ILE A 52 15.33 -11.03 -18.64
CA ILE A 52 14.97 -9.80 -17.93
C ILE A 52 15.96 -9.55 -16.80
N ARG A 53 16.16 -10.54 -15.94
CA ARG A 53 17.08 -10.54 -14.81
C ARG A 53 17.46 -11.98 -14.45
N GLY A 54 18.75 -12.28 -14.43
CA GLY A 54 19.30 -13.58 -14.04
C GLY A 54 19.15 -13.83 -12.53
N ALA A 55 17.98 -14.31 -12.11
CA ALA A 55 17.61 -14.44 -10.70
C ALA A 55 16.73 -15.68 -10.50
N CYS A 56 17.09 -16.52 -9.52
CA CYS A 56 16.37 -17.74 -9.17
C CYS A 56 16.45 -17.99 -7.66
N VAL A 57 15.38 -17.67 -6.93
CA VAL A 57 15.33 -17.80 -5.47
C VAL A 57 15.40 -19.27 -5.02
N GLN A 58 14.87 -20.20 -5.84
CA GLN A 58 15.04 -21.63 -5.56
C GLN A 58 16.52 -22.03 -5.50
N ASN A 59 17.35 -21.54 -6.44
CA ASN A 59 18.79 -21.80 -6.43
C ASN A 59 19.49 -21.15 -5.23
N VAL A 60 19.03 -19.96 -4.82
CA VAL A 60 19.53 -19.29 -3.61
C VAL A 60 19.33 -20.20 -2.41
N LEU A 61 18.09 -20.61 -2.14
CA LEU A 61 17.77 -21.46 -0.99
C LEU A 61 18.47 -22.83 -1.06
N ASP A 62 18.44 -23.51 -2.21
CA ASP A 62 19.07 -24.84 -2.37
C ASP A 62 20.59 -24.79 -2.10
N SER A 63 21.28 -23.78 -2.64
CA SER A 63 22.73 -23.66 -2.49
C SER A 63 23.15 -23.13 -1.12
N VAL A 64 22.37 -22.22 -0.52
CA VAL A 64 22.60 -21.74 0.86
C VAL A 64 22.47 -22.88 1.85
N MET A 65 21.38 -23.67 1.80
CA MET A 65 21.23 -24.81 2.72
C MET A 65 22.40 -25.77 2.59
N SER A 66 22.79 -26.09 1.35
CA SER A 66 23.95 -26.95 1.08
C SER A 66 25.24 -26.39 1.70
N ALA A 67 25.52 -25.10 1.53
CA ALA A 67 26.71 -24.46 2.07
C ALA A 67 26.70 -24.39 3.61
N LEU A 68 25.54 -24.19 4.24
CA LEU A 68 25.40 -24.19 5.70
C LEU A 68 25.61 -25.58 6.31
N PHE A 69 25.28 -26.67 5.61
CA PHE A 69 25.56 -28.03 6.09
C PHE A 69 27.06 -28.39 6.10
N GLU A 70 27.88 -27.73 5.28
CA GLU A 70 29.31 -28.01 5.17
C GLU A 70 30.13 -27.45 6.35
N ASP A 71 29.71 -26.33 6.94
CA ASP A 71 30.40 -25.72 8.08
C ASP A 71 29.40 -25.11 9.07
N LYS A 72 29.42 -25.65 10.30
CA LYS A 72 28.57 -25.23 11.43
C LYS A 72 28.75 -23.78 11.87
N ASN A 73 29.82 -23.11 11.45
CA ASN A 73 30.07 -21.70 11.78
C ASN A 73 29.46 -20.73 10.77
N ARG A 74 29.17 -21.18 9.54
CA ARG A 74 28.54 -20.34 8.51
C ARG A 74 27.15 -19.93 8.98
N LYS A 75 26.78 -18.70 8.65
CA LYS A 75 25.47 -18.11 8.99
C LYS A 75 24.82 -17.51 7.76
N PHE A 76 23.49 -17.46 7.74
CA PHE A 76 22.71 -16.79 6.71
C PHE A 76 21.42 -16.26 7.32
N ILE A 77 20.99 -15.07 6.88
CA ILE A 77 19.68 -14.52 7.22
C ILE A 77 18.71 -14.65 6.05
N TYR A 78 17.44 -14.96 6.33
CA TYR A 78 16.39 -15.01 5.31
C TYR A 78 15.15 -14.22 5.73
N VAL A 79 14.50 -13.55 4.78
CA VAL A 79 13.50 -12.50 5.05
C VAL A 79 12.12 -12.86 4.51
N GLU A 80 11.97 -13.10 3.20
CA GLU A 80 10.67 -13.10 2.52
C GLU A 80 9.98 -14.47 2.58
N MET A 81 9.01 -14.63 3.49
CA MET A 81 8.33 -15.92 3.69
C MET A 81 7.50 -16.35 2.48
N ALA A 82 7.11 -15.45 1.58
CA ALA A 82 6.45 -15.82 0.33
C ALA A 82 7.30 -16.78 -0.51
N PHE A 83 8.61 -16.59 -0.56
CA PHE A 83 9.53 -17.49 -1.25
C PHE A 83 9.90 -18.71 -0.41
N PHE A 84 10.23 -18.50 0.87
CA PHE A 84 10.61 -19.61 1.73
C PHE A 84 9.50 -20.67 1.83
N GLN A 85 8.23 -20.27 1.94
CA GLN A 85 7.11 -21.21 1.95
C GLN A 85 6.94 -21.94 0.61
N ARG A 86 7.18 -21.27 -0.53
CA ARG A 86 7.15 -21.92 -1.86
C ARG A 86 8.20 -23.01 -1.93
N TRP A 87 9.41 -22.71 -1.47
CA TRP A 87 10.52 -23.66 -1.36
C TRP A 87 10.22 -24.80 -0.39
N TRP A 88 9.76 -24.47 0.82
CA TRP A 88 9.49 -25.42 1.90
C TRP A 88 8.53 -26.53 1.50
N ARG A 89 7.47 -26.19 0.76
CA ARG A 89 6.47 -27.15 0.27
C ARG A 89 7.04 -28.19 -0.69
N GLN A 90 8.19 -27.92 -1.32
CA GLN A 90 8.84 -28.81 -2.28
C GLN A 90 9.90 -29.70 -1.63
N GLN A 91 10.23 -29.48 -0.35
CA GLN A 91 11.28 -30.20 0.34
C GLN A 91 10.81 -31.55 0.90
N SER A 92 11.70 -32.54 0.85
CA SER A 92 11.51 -33.82 1.55
C SER A 92 11.52 -33.63 3.07
N GLU A 93 10.85 -34.51 3.81
CA GLU A 93 10.87 -34.47 5.29
C GLU A 93 12.30 -34.56 5.87
N ALA A 94 13.21 -35.28 5.20
CA ALA A 94 14.62 -35.33 5.59
C ALA A 94 15.33 -33.98 5.42
N MET A 95 15.07 -33.26 4.32
CA MET A 95 15.60 -31.91 4.13
C MET A 95 14.99 -30.94 5.14
N LYS A 96 13.68 -31.00 5.35
CA LYS A 96 12.99 -30.17 6.36
C LYS A 96 13.58 -30.35 7.75
N ALA A 97 13.85 -31.60 8.17
CA ALA A 97 14.49 -31.88 9.46
C ALA A 97 15.86 -31.22 9.58
N LYS A 98 16.71 -31.32 8.54
CA LYS A 98 18.03 -30.67 8.52
C LYS A 98 17.96 -29.15 8.55
N VAL A 99 16.99 -28.55 7.85
CA VAL A 99 16.79 -27.09 7.89
C VAL A 99 16.34 -26.66 9.30
N LYS A 100 15.46 -27.42 9.96
CA LYS A 100 15.10 -27.17 11.36
C LYS A 100 16.33 -27.23 12.28
N GLU A 101 17.29 -28.12 12.02
CA GLU A 101 18.58 -28.13 12.74
C GLU A 101 19.40 -26.85 12.52
N LEU A 102 19.48 -26.35 11.28
CA LEU A 102 20.18 -25.07 10.97
C LEU A 102 19.53 -23.87 11.69
N VAL A 103 18.20 -23.86 11.76
CA VAL A 103 17.46 -22.81 12.47
C VAL A 103 17.70 -22.92 13.98
N ASN A 104 17.60 -24.12 14.54
CA ASN A 104 17.83 -24.35 15.97
C ASN A 104 19.27 -24.07 16.40
N SER A 105 20.26 -24.28 15.52
CA SER A 105 21.66 -23.95 15.79
C SER A 105 21.99 -22.46 15.59
N GLY A 106 21.06 -21.67 15.04
CA GLY A 106 21.26 -20.26 14.69
C GLY A 106 22.22 -20.06 13.50
N GLN A 107 22.39 -21.08 12.65
CA GLN A 107 23.08 -20.93 11.36
C GLN A 107 22.18 -20.27 10.32
N LEU A 108 20.89 -20.62 10.32
CA LEU A 108 19.88 -19.92 9.53
C LEU A 108 19.00 -19.11 10.49
N GLU A 109 18.90 -17.81 10.27
CA GLU A 109 18.04 -16.94 11.09
C GLU A 109 16.99 -16.26 10.22
N PHE A 110 15.73 -16.36 10.63
CA PHE A 110 14.65 -15.59 10.02
C PHE A 110 14.57 -14.22 10.68
N ILE A 111 14.69 -13.17 9.88
CA ILE A 111 14.54 -11.78 10.31
C ILE A 111 13.46 -11.11 9.47
N ASN A 112 12.83 -10.05 9.99
CA ASN A 112 11.55 -9.51 9.53
C ASN A 112 10.45 -10.58 9.56
N GLY A 113 10.52 -11.59 8.68
CA GLY A 113 9.69 -12.79 8.74
C GLY A 113 8.27 -12.61 8.24
N GLY A 114 7.93 -11.44 7.68
CA GLY A 114 6.69 -11.25 6.93
C GLY A 114 6.68 -12.06 5.63
N MET A 115 5.50 -12.11 4.99
CA MET A 115 5.39 -12.69 3.65
C MET A 115 6.26 -11.93 2.63
N CYS A 116 6.42 -10.63 2.79
CA CYS A 116 7.34 -9.79 2.01
C CYS A 116 8.05 -8.76 2.91
N MET A 117 9.07 -8.11 2.34
CA MET A 117 9.53 -6.81 2.82
C MET A 117 8.62 -5.74 2.22
N HIS A 118 7.70 -5.23 3.04
CA HIS A 118 6.63 -4.36 2.57
C HIS A 118 7.09 -2.92 2.33
N ASP A 119 6.39 -2.19 1.45
CA ASP A 119 6.49 -0.73 1.41
C ASP A 119 6.09 -0.12 2.77
N GLU A 120 6.65 1.04 3.11
CA GLU A 120 6.33 1.77 4.34
C GLU A 120 5.51 3.04 4.07
N ALA A 121 5.37 3.48 2.82
CA ALA A 121 4.62 4.68 2.47
C ALA A 121 3.17 4.41 2.11
N THR A 122 2.91 3.47 1.21
CA THR A 122 1.59 3.25 0.57
C THR A 122 0.73 2.11 1.14
N PRO A 123 1.21 1.25 2.05
CA PRO A 123 0.33 0.31 2.75
C PRO A 123 -0.43 0.92 3.93
N HIS A 124 -1.58 0.34 4.22
CA HIS A 124 -2.32 0.58 5.46
C HIS A 124 -1.84 -0.38 6.57
N TYR A 125 -1.83 0.07 7.82
CA TYR A 125 -1.27 -0.69 8.95
C TYR A 125 -1.91 -2.07 9.15
N ILE A 126 -3.19 -2.24 8.79
CA ILE A 126 -3.88 -3.54 8.86
C ILE A 126 -3.21 -4.55 7.91
N ASP A 127 -2.88 -4.14 6.69
CA ASP A 127 -2.24 -5.00 5.70
C ASP A 127 -0.79 -5.33 6.09
N LEU A 128 -0.10 -4.35 6.70
CA LEU A 128 1.23 -4.55 7.29
C LEU A 128 1.20 -5.62 8.39
N ILE A 129 0.20 -5.58 9.27
CA ILE A 129 0.00 -6.58 10.32
C ILE A 129 -0.37 -7.93 9.70
N ASP A 130 -1.32 -7.96 8.77
CA ASP A 130 -1.82 -9.20 8.16
C ASP A 130 -0.71 -9.98 7.44
N GLN A 131 0.08 -9.30 6.59
CA GLN A 131 1.19 -9.96 5.87
C GLN A 131 2.28 -10.45 6.83
N THR A 132 2.57 -9.67 7.89
CA THR A 132 3.58 -10.04 8.91
C THR A 132 3.10 -11.25 9.70
N THR A 133 1.83 -11.25 10.11
CA THR A 133 1.21 -12.32 10.88
C THR A 133 1.23 -13.64 10.12
N LEU A 134 0.94 -13.63 8.81
CA LEU A 134 1.00 -14.84 7.99
C LEU A 134 2.39 -15.47 7.94
N GLY A 135 3.42 -14.64 7.77
CA GLY A 135 4.82 -15.11 7.77
C GLY A 135 5.28 -15.59 9.15
N HIS A 136 4.99 -14.82 10.21
CA HIS A 136 5.34 -15.18 11.59
C HIS A 136 4.62 -16.45 12.07
N GLN A 137 3.35 -16.62 11.70
CA GLN A 137 2.60 -17.83 12.04
C GLN A 137 3.25 -19.06 11.40
N PHE A 138 3.66 -18.99 10.13
CA PHE A 138 4.41 -20.06 9.48
C PHE A 138 5.73 -20.36 10.19
N ILE A 139 6.51 -19.32 10.52
CA ILE A 139 7.80 -19.49 11.23
C ILE A 139 7.59 -20.18 12.57
N LYS A 140 6.58 -19.73 13.33
CA LYS A 140 6.24 -20.29 14.64
C LYS A 140 5.80 -21.74 14.54
N ASP A 141 4.93 -22.06 13.59
CA ASP A 141 4.37 -23.42 13.44
C ASP A 141 5.42 -24.43 12.98
N GLU A 142 6.32 -24.04 12.07
CA GLU A 142 7.32 -24.95 11.51
C GLU A 142 8.61 -25.02 12.33
N PHE A 143 9.04 -23.91 12.92
CA PHE A 143 10.37 -23.78 13.54
C PHE A 143 10.32 -23.46 15.04
N GLY A 144 9.16 -23.07 15.59
CA GLY A 144 9.05 -22.66 16.99
C GLY A 144 9.82 -21.38 17.31
N GLN A 145 10.17 -20.57 16.30
CA GLN A 145 10.95 -19.35 16.44
C GLN A 145 10.07 -18.10 16.34
N LEU A 146 10.58 -16.99 16.88
CA LEU A 146 10.01 -15.66 16.74
C LEU A 146 11.12 -14.71 16.29
N PRO A 147 11.02 -14.06 15.10
CA PRO A 147 12.01 -13.09 14.66
C PRO A 147 12.18 -11.95 15.69
N ARG A 148 13.43 -11.51 15.91
CA ARG A 148 13.79 -10.42 16.84
C ARG A 148 14.19 -9.12 16.17
N VAL A 149 14.36 -9.13 14.84
CA VAL A 149 14.96 -8.03 14.09
C VAL A 149 14.11 -7.70 12.89
N GLY A 150 13.73 -6.43 12.75
CA GLY A 150 13.15 -5.87 11.53
C GLY A 150 14.23 -5.63 10.47
N TRP A 151 13.92 -5.96 9.22
CA TRP A 151 14.83 -5.84 8.09
C TRP A 151 14.09 -5.17 6.93
N GLN A 152 14.33 -3.88 6.73
CA GLN A 152 13.65 -3.02 5.76
C GLN A 152 14.69 -2.34 4.88
N ILE A 153 15.55 -3.13 4.24
CA ILE A 153 16.72 -2.58 3.54
C ILE A 153 16.35 -1.78 2.29
N ASP A 154 15.21 -2.08 1.67
CA ASP A 154 14.83 -1.54 0.38
C ASP A 154 13.58 -0.66 0.27
N PRO A 155 12.66 -0.55 1.27
CA PRO A 155 11.60 0.45 1.22
C PRO A 155 12.11 1.88 1.07
N PHE A 156 11.39 2.70 0.31
CA PHE A 156 11.88 4.00 -0.18
C PHE A 156 11.56 5.14 0.80
N GLY A 157 12.22 5.09 1.97
CA GLY A 157 11.91 5.90 3.15
C GLY A 157 11.13 5.07 4.18
N HIS A 158 11.12 5.52 5.44
CA HIS A 158 10.69 4.69 6.57
C HIS A 158 9.67 5.39 7.46
N SER A 159 8.63 4.67 7.88
CA SER A 159 7.47 5.24 8.57
C SER A 159 7.58 5.18 10.09
N SER A 160 6.92 6.11 10.79
CA SER A 160 6.80 6.08 12.24
C SER A 160 6.14 4.77 12.73
N VAL A 161 5.12 4.30 12.00
CA VAL A 161 4.39 3.05 12.31
C VAL A 161 5.29 1.83 12.15
N GLN A 162 6.24 1.83 11.22
CA GLN A 162 7.22 0.74 11.12
C GLN A 162 8.04 0.61 12.40
N ALA A 163 8.49 1.74 12.98
CA ALA A 163 9.31 1.73 14.17
C ALA A 163 8.58 1.19 15.40
N TYR A 164 7.42 1.79 15.70
CA TYR A 164 6.73 1.46 16.95
C TYR A 164 5.84 0.24 16.80
N LEU A 165 5.06 0.10 15.72
CA LEU A 165 4.05 -0.96 15.60
C LEU A 165 4.59 -2.23 14.94
N LEU A 166 5.25 -2.09 13.78
CA LEU A 166 5.84 -3.23 13.04
C LEU A 166 7.32 -3.45 13.43
N GLY A 167 7.72 -2.87 14.56
CA GLY A 167 9.03 -3.02 15.18
C GLY A 167 8.84 -3.37 16.64
N ALA A 168 8.77 -2.36 17.51
CA ALA A 168 8.72 -2.55 18.96
C ALA A 168 7.52 -3.43 19.41
N GLU A 169 6.29 -3.15 18.97
CA GLU A 169 5.10 -3.92 19.38
C GLU A 169 5.05 -5.36 18.81
N LEU A 170 5.81 -5.66 17.74
CA LEU A 170 6.01 -7.05 17.31
C LEU A 170 6.92 -7.85 18.26
N GLY A 171 7.64 -7.16 19.14
CA GLY A 171 8.68 -7.73 19.98
C GLY A 171 10.07 -7.72 19.34
N PHE A 172 10.32 -6.86 18.35
CA PHE A 172 11.67 -6.70 17.80
C PHE A 172 12.54 -5.86 18.72
N ASP A 173 13.79 -6.29 18.88
CA ASP A 173 14.82 -5.54 19.60
C ASP A 173 15.45 -4.46 18.72
N SER A 174 15.46 -4.69 17.40
CA SER A 174 16.11 -3.78 16.46
C SER A 174 15.48 -3.76 15.07
N LEU A 175 15.71 -2.68 14.34
CA LEU A 175 15.27 -2.44 12.96
C LEU A 175 16.46 -1.94 12.14
N PHE A 176 16.67 -2.50 10.96
CA PHE A 176 17.74 -2.07 10.06
C PHE A 176 17.23 -1.72 8.67
N PHE A 177 17.76 -0.65 8.09
CA PHE A 177 17.41 -0.20 6.75
C PHE A 177 18.51 0.61 6.06
N ALA A 178 18.45 0.72 4.73
CA ALA A 178 19.45 1.44 3.95
C ALA A 178 19.00 2.85 3.55
N ARG A 179 17.73 3.07 3.19
CA ARG A 179 17.28 4.24 2.40
C ARG A 179 16.78 5.42 3.26
N ILE A 180 17.68 6.38 3.50
CA ILE A 180 17.35 7.70 4.05
C ILE A 180 17.82 8.81 3.12
N ASP A 181 17.27 10.01 3.30
CA ASP A 181 17.65 11.22 2.56
C ASP A 181 19.17 11.42 2.54
N TYR A 182 19.72 11.79 1.39
CA TYR A 182 21.16 11.92 1.18
C TYR A 182 21.80 13.01 2.06
N GLN A 183 21.09 14.10 2.36
CA GLN A 183 21.56 15.16 3.26
C GLN A 183 21.53 14.68 4.71
N ASP A 184 20.47 13.97 5.11
CA ASP A 184 20.38 13.34 6.44
C ASP A 184 21.54 12.35 6.64
N ARG A 185 21.78 11.48 5.66
CA ARG A 185 22.91 10.53 5.69
C ARG A 185 24.24 11.24 5.84
N ALA A 186 24.47 12.31 5.07
CA ALA A 186 25.73 13.07 5.13
C ALA A 186 25.96 13.69 6.52
N LYS A 187 24.90 14.14 7.21
CA LYS A 187 24.97 14.60 8.60
C LYS A 187 25.25 13.44 9.56
N ARG A 188 24.47 12.35 9.45
CA ARG A 188 24.58 11.18 10.35
C ARG A 188 25.92 10.48 10.30
N LEU A 189 26.57 10.43 9.13
CA LEU A 189 27.93 9.93 8.97
C LEU A 189 28.95 10.76 9.77
N LYS A 190 28.82 12.09 9.75
CA LYS A 190 29.71 13.01 10.48
C LYS A 190 29.50 12.94 11.99
N GLU A 191 28.25 12.80 12.42
CA GLU A 191 27.85 12.80 13.84
C GLU A 191 27.83 11.41 14.49
N LYS A 192 28.12 10.35 13.71
CA LYS A 192 27.96 8.95 14.12
C LYS A 192 26.57 8.68 14.69
N SER A 193 25.53 9.16 14.00
CA SER A 193 24.11 9.06 14.38
C SER A 193 23.29 8.26 13.37
N LEU A 194 23.95 7.34 12.66
CA LEU A 194 23.30 6.30 11.86
C LEU A 194 22.65 5.21 12.72
N GLU A 195 22.98 5.15 14.00
CA GLU A 195 22.40 4.22 14.96
C GLU A 195 21.71 5.04 16.05
N VAL A 196 20.42 4.78 16.26
CA VAL A 196 19.55 5.60 17.10
C VAL A 196 18.58 4.74 17.91
N ILE A 197 18.03 5.30 18.98
CA ILE A 197 16.79 4.80 19.57
C ILE A 197 15.64 5.54 18.92
N TRP A 198 14.78 4.83 18.20
CA TRP A 198 13.67 5.44 17.49
C TRP A 198 12.38 5.33 18.29
N GLN A 199 11.84 6.48 18.71
CA GLN A 199 10.52 6.63 19.30
C GLN A 199 9.53 7.08 18.22
N GLY A 200 8.96 6.12 17.50
CA GLY A 200 8.03 6.37 16.39
C GLY A 200 6.71 6.98 16.87
N SER A 201 6.14 6.50 17.98
CA SER A 201 4.85 6.96 18.49
C SER A 201 4.98 8.10 19.50
N LYS A 202 4.30 9.23 19.24
CA LYS A 202 4.17 10.32 20.22
C LYS A 202 3.38 9.91 21.46
N SER A 203 2.46 8.95 21.32
CA SER A 203 1.58 8.51 22.41
C SER A 203 2.26 7.49 23.33
N LEU A 204 3.08 6.59 22.78
CA LEU A 204 3.77 5.54 23.55
C LEU A 204 5.19 5.97 23.98
N GLY A 205 5.84 6.86 23.23
CA GLY A 205 7.18 7.36 23.55
C GLY A 205 8.17 6.22 23.76
N SER A 206 8.87 6.23 24.90
CA SER A 206 9.90 5.24 25.22
C SER A 206 9.39 3.82 25.49
N THR A 207 8.07 3.61 25.71
CA THR A 207 7.54 2.26 25.96
C THR A 207 7.45 1.42 24.69
N SER A 208 7.54 2.06 23.51
CA SER A 208 7.46 1.43 22.19
C SER A 208 8.58 1.97 21.30
N GLN A 209 9.80 1.91 21.82
CA GLN A 209 11.02 2.37 21.15
C GLN A 209 11.85 1.20 20.65
N ILE A 210 12.59 1.40 19.57
CA ILE A 210 13.38 0.34 18.94
C ILE A 210 14.79 0.83 18.58
N PHE A 211 15.81 -0.01 18.80
CA PHE A 211 17.15 0.29 18.31
C PHE A 211 17.16 0.22 16.78
N THR A 212 17.55 1.31 16.13
CA THR A 212 17.48 1.43 14.67
C THR A 212 18.86 1.67 14.11
N GLY A 213 19.30 0.80 13.20
CA GLY A 213 20.56 0.93 12.48
C GLY A 213 20.35 1.28 11.01
N ILE A 214 20.97 2.38 10.58
CA ILE A 214 20.91 2.89 9.22
C ILE A 214 22.23 2.57 8.53
N PHE A 215 22.18 1.92 7.38
CA PHE A 215 23.42 1.55 6.70
C PHE A 215 24.18 2.77 6.15
N PRO A 216 25.52 2.80 6.19
CA PRO A 216 26.30 3.97 5.77
C PRO A 216 26.15 4.38 4.29
N ARG A 217 25.76 3.45 3.40
CA ARG A 217 25.53 3.74 1.97
C ARG A 217 24.28 3.05 1.44
N HIS A 218 24.39 1.74 1.24
CA HIS A 218 23.42 0.88 0.58
C HIS A 218 23.39 -0.46 1.32
N TYR A 219 22.67 -1.44 0.79
CA TYR A 219 22.63 -2.79 1.33
C TYR A 219 23.56 -3.79 0.64
N ASP A 220 24.53 -3.30 -0.15
CA ASP A 220 25.62 -4.10 -0.73
C ASP A 220 26.78 -4.29 0.26
N PRO A 221 27.68 -5.26 -0.02
CA PRO A 221 28.97 -5.31 0.65
C PRO A 221 29.79 -4.05 0.36
N PRO A 222 30.86 -3.79 1.13
CA PRO A 222 31.85 -2.80 0.73
C PRO A 222 32.39 -3.06 -0.68
N ASP A 223 32.81 -2.01 -1.37
CA ASP A 223 33.31 -2.11 -2.74
C ASP A 223 34.48 -3.11 -2.81
N GLY A 224 34.43 -4.04 -3.77
CA GLY A 224 35.41 -5.11 -3.92
C GLY A 224 35.16 -6.35 -3.05
N PHE A 225 33.99 -6.49 -2.42
CA PHE A 225 33.60 -7.65 -1.61
C PHE A 225 32.33 -8.36 -2.10
N THR A 226 32.06 -8.32 -3.41
CA THR A 226 30.94 -9.02 -4.07
C THR A 226 31.41 -10.31 -4.73
N PHE A 227 30.80 -11.44 -4.38
CA PHE A 227 31.36 -12.77 -4.72
C PHE A 227 30.36 -13.70 -5.42
N GLU A 228 29.41 -13.18 -6.19
CA GLU A 228 28.57 -14.00 -7.06
C GLU A 228 29.38 -14.55 -8.24
N ILE A 229 28.88 -15.62 -8.86
CA ILE A 229 29.42 -16.08 -10.14
C ILE A 229 29.35 -14.93 -11.16
N ASN A 230 30.49 -14.64 -11.80
CA ASN A 230 30.71 -13.55 -12.76
C ASN A 230 30.82 -12.12 -12.15
N ASP A 231 30.86 -11.99 -10.83
CA ASP A 231 31.23 -10.70 -10.22
C ASP A 231 32.73 -10.41 -10.44
N VAL A 232 33.08 -9.13 -10.35
CA VAL A 232 34.43 -8.62 -10.69
C VAL A 232 35.41 -8.61 -9.51
N SER A 233 34.94 -8.81 -8.28
CA SER A 233 35.81 -8.69 -7.10
C SER A 233 36.87 -9.80 -7.10
N PRO A 234 38.16 -9.48 -6.87
CA PRO A 234 39.21 -10.49 -6.91
C PRO A 234 39.03 -11.49 -5.75
N PRO A 235 39.02 -12.81 -6.04
CA PRO A 235 38.99 -13.82 -5.00
C PRO A 235 40.33 -13.85 -4.25
N ILE A 236 40.31 -14.38 -3.03
CA ILE A 236 41.55 -14.73 -2.32
C ILE A 236 42.17 -15.97 -2.98
N GLN A 237 43.33 -15.76 -3.59
CA GLN A 237 44.27 -16.78 -4.01
C GLN A 237 45.30 -16.94 -2.90
N ASP A 238 45.28 -18.10 -2.26
CA ASP A 238 46.12 -18.44 -1.11
C ASP A 238 46.88 -19.76 -1.29
N ASP A 239 46.84 -20.33 -2.49
CA ASP A 239 47.64 -21.49 -2.83
C ASP A 239 48.97 -21.02 -3.40
N ILE A 240 50.03 -21.17 -2.62
CA ILE A 240 51.40 -20.79 -3.01
C ILE A 240 51.92 -21.52 -4.25
N LEU A 241 51.24 -22.57 -4.71
CA LEU A 241 51.58 -23.33 -5.92
C LEU A 241 50.95 -22.74 -7.19
N LEU A 242 50.00 -21.82 -7.09
CA LEU A 242 49.43 -21.11 -8.24
C LEU A 242 49.94 -19.67 -8.28
N PHE A 243 49.86 -19.06 -9.46
CA PHE A 243 50.19 -17.64 -9.62
C PHE A 243 49.14 -16.73 -8.96
N ASP A 244 49.49 -15.45 -8.85
CA ASP A 244 48.62 -14.38 -8.38
C ASP A 244 48.18 -14.49 -6.91
N TYR A 245 49.06 -15.04 -6.05
CA TYR A 245 48.87 -15.06 -4.60
C TYR A 245 48.67 -13.66 -4.02
N ASN A 246 47.54 -13.43 -3.37
CA ASN A 246 47.08 -12.08 -3.02
C ASN A 246 46.55 -11.92 -1.58
N VAL A 247 46.79 -12.87 -0.68
CA VAL A 247 46.25 -12.84 0.70
C VAL A 247 46.50 -11.51 1.42
N GLN A 248 47.75 -11.00 1.39
CA GLN A 248 48.10 -9.78 2.11
C GLN A 248 47.37 -8.54 1.57
N GLU A 249 47.21 -8.46 0.24
CA GLU A 249 46.47 -7.39 -0.43
C GLU A 249 45.00 -7.42 0.01
N ARG A 250 44.34 -8.57 -0.09
CA ARG A 250 42.93 -8.72 0.26
C ARG A 250 42.66 -8.49 1.75
N VAL A 251 43.58 -8.90 2.64
CA VAL A 251 43.49 -8.57 4.07
C VAL A 251 43.64 -7.05 4.30
N ASN A 252 44.54 -6.37 3.58
CA ASN A 252 44.68 -4.92 3.68
C ASN A 252 43.42 -4.19 3.21
N ASP A 253 42.81 -4.63 2.10
CA ASP A 253 41.54 -4.09 1.61
C ASP A 253 40.44 -4.24 2.66
N PHE A 254 40.35 -5.42 3.28
CA PHE A 254 39.35 -5.70 4.32
C PHE A 254 39.54 -4.78 5.53
N VAL A 255 40.78 -4.66 6.03
CA VAL A 255 41.11 -3.79 7.17
C VAL A 255 40.78 -2.33 6.83
N ALA A 256 41.13 -1.86 5.63
CA ALA A 256 40.85 -0.49 5.21
C ALA A 256 39.34 -0.19 5.18
N ALA A 257 38.54 -1.06 4.56
CA ALA A 257 37.09 -0.92 4.53
C ALA A 257 36.47 -0.98 5.93
N ALA A 258 36.96 -1.88 6.79
CA ALA A 258 36.44 -2.07 8.14
C ALA A 258 36.68 -0.82 9.02
N LEU A 259 37.89 -0.26 8.95
CA LEU A 259 38.24 0.95 9.67
C LEU A 259 37.50 2.17 9.13
N ALA A 260 37.27 2.24 7.81
CA ALA A 260 36.47 3.31 7.21
C ALA A 260 35.03 3.31 7.75
N GLN A 261 34.39 2.13 7.85
CA GLN A 261 33.05 2.03 8.44
C GLN A 261 33.05 2.26 9.96
N ALA A 262 34.06 1.76 10.68
CA ALA A 262 34.20 1.99 12.12
C ALA A 262 34.35 3.49 12.45
N ASN A 263 34.95 4.28 11.56
CA ASN A 263 35.08 5.72 11.73
C ASN A 263 33.76 6.48 11.76
N VAL A 264 32.68 5.93 11.18
CA VAL A 264 31.35 6.56 11.14
C VAL A 264 30.31 5.82 12.01
N THR A 265 30.73 4.79 12.75
CA THR A 265 29.87 3.96 13.60
C THR A 265 30.25 4.17 15.07
N ARG A 266 29.30 4.05 16.01
CA ARG A 266 29.60 4.03 17.46
C ARG A 266 30.04 2.63 17.88
N THR A 267 30.75 2.50 19.01
CA THR A 267 31.35 1.24 19.49
C THR A 267 32.41 0.67 18.54
N ASN A 268 32.96 -0.49 18.88
CA ASN A 268 33.91 -1.26 18.08
C ASN A 268 33.25 -2.39 17.28
N HIS A 269 31.94 -2.31 17.00
CA HIS A 269 31.19 -3.28 16.22
C HIS A 269 30.66 -2.64 14.93
N VAL A 270 30.96 -3.26 13.78
CA VAL A 270 30.43 -2.86 12.47
C VAL A 270 29.75 -4.06 11.79
N MET A 271 28.66 -3.80 11.08
CA MET A 271 27.93 -4.83 10.32
C MET A 271 28.18 -4.66 8.83
N TRP A 272 28.63 -5.74 8.18
CA TRP A 272 28.77 -5.83 6.73
C TRP A 272 27.66 -6.68 6.16
N LEU A 273 26.99 -6.13 5.16
CA LEU A 273 25.92 -6.76 4.42
C LEU A 273 26.55 -7.55 3.29
N MET A 274 26.77 -8.83 3.54
CA MET A 274 27.45 -9.71 2.60
C MET A 274 26.42 -10.26 1.62
N GLY A 275 25.77 -9.40 0.83
CA GLY A 275 24.68 -9.76 -0.06
C GLY A 275 24.13 -8.56 -0.83
N THR A 276 23.27 -8.83 -1.82
CA THR A 276 22.49 -7.83 -2.56
C THR A 276 21.38 -8.55 -3.34
N ASP A 277 20.72 -7.89 -4.28
CA ASP A 277 19.61 -8.42 -5.08
C ASP A 277 19.92 -9.81 -5.68
N PHE A 278 19.14 -10.82 -5.28
CA PHE A 278 19.14 -12.19 -5.82
C PHE A 278 20.52 -12.87 -5.89
N ARG A 279 21.40 -12.56 -4.94
CA ARG A 279 22.72 -13.20 -4.79
C ARG A 279 22.62 -14.52 -4.04
N TYR A 280 23.75 -15.22 -3.91
CA TYR A 280 23.86 -16.58 -3.39
C TYR A 280 23.14 -17.63 -4.24
N GLN A 281 22.89 -17.39 -5.53
CA GLN A 281 22.41 -18.46 -6.42
C GLN A 281 23.41 -19.63 -6.50
N TYR A 282 24.69 -19.34 -6.29
CA TYR A 282 25.70 -20.32 -5.91
C TYR A 282 26.42 -19.90 -4.62
N ALA A 283 25.78 -20.15 -3.48
CA ALA A 283 26.25 -19.68 -2.18
C ALA A 283 27.73 -19.99 -1.84
N ASN A 284 28.28 -21.11 -2.34
CA ASN A 284 29.67 -21.48 -2.07
C ASN A 284 30.69 -20.48 -2.63
N SER A 285 30.37 -19.68 -3.67
CA SER A 285 31.28 -18.63 -4.13
C SER A 285 31.49 -17.56 -3.06
N TRP A 286 30.45 -17.20 -2.32
CA TRP A 286 30.51 -16.24 -1.22
C TRP A 286 31.14 -16.84 0.03
N PHE A 287 30.63 -17.99 0.48
CA PHE A 287 31.11 -18.62 1.71
C PHE A 287 32.60 -18.98 1.64
N ARG A 288 33.10 -19.45 0.49
CA ARG A 288 34.53 -19.72 0.32
C ARG A 288 35.39 -18.46 0.53
N GLN A 289 34.93 -17.30 0.08
CA GLN A 289 35.69 -16.06 0.29
C GLN A 289 35.59 -15.60 1.74
N MET A 290 34.40 -15.64 2.33
CA MET A 290 34.20 -15.28 3.74
C MET A 290 34.99 -16.17 4.70
N ASP A 291 35.07 -17.49 4.44
CA ASP A 291 35.88 -18.41 5.24
C ASP A 291 37.36 -18.00 5.22
N LYS A 292 37.89 -17.66 4.03
CA LYS A 292 39.26 -17.17 3.85
C LYS A 292 39.48 -15.82 4.52
N PHE A 293 38.55 -14.87 4.37
CA PHE A 293 38.65 -13.57 5.03
C PHE A 293 38.67 -13.73 6.55
N ILE A 294 37.73 -14.49 7.13
CA ILE A 294 37.69 -14.75 8.57
C ILE A 294 39.01 -15.36 9.02
N HIS A 295 39.53 -16.37 8.31
CA HIS A 295 40.79 -17.00 8.67
C HIS A 295 41.99 -16.03 8.64
N TYR A 296 42.23 -15.37 7.49
CA TYR A 296 43.44 -14.57 7.31
C TYR A 296 43.37 -13.22 8.00
N VAL A 297 42.21 -12.57 8.07
CA VAL A 297 42.03 -11.31 8.82
C VAL A 297 42.24 -11.54 10.31
N ASN A 298 41.72 -12.63 10.87
CA ASN A 298 41.91 -12.93 12.29
C ASN A 298 43.35 -13.36 12.61
N LYS A 299 44.03 -14.00 11.66
CA LYS A 299 45.46 -14.34 11.76
C LYS A 299 46.36 -13.10 11.71
N ASP A 300 46.03 -12.13 10.87
CA ASP A 300 46.68 -10.80 10.83
C ASP A 300 46.41 -10.04 12.14
N GLY A 301 45.17 -10.03 12.59
CA GLY A 301 44.77 -9.60 13.91
C GLY A 301 44.62 -8.08 14.10
N ARG A 302 44.81 -7.24 13.08
CA ARG A 302 44.53 -5.79 13.16
C ARG A 302 43.05 -5.48 13.42
N VAL A 303 42.16 -6.28 12.83
CA VAL A 303 40.72 -6.29 13.12
C VAL A 303 40.28 -7.73 13.35
N ASN A 304 39.02 -7.94 13.72
CA ASN A 304 38.43 -9.26 13.92
C ASN A 304 37.20 -9.43 13.03
N ALA A 305 37.12 -10.53 12.30
CA ALA A 305 35.99 -10.88 11.43
C ALA A 305 35.30 -12.14 11.94
N LEU A 306 33.97 -12.17 11.84
CA LEU A 306 33.16 -13.32 12.21
C LEU A 306 31.91 -13.43 11.34
N TYR A 307 31.44 -14.66 11.12
CA TYR A 307 30.06 -14.87 10.71
C TYR A 307 29.13 -14.36 11.80
N SER A 308 28.12 -13.59 11.39
CA SER A 308 27.16 -12.99 12.29
C SER A 308 25.76 -12.99 11.67
N THR A 309 24.79 -12.63 12.50
CA THR A 309 23.45 -12.18 12.10
C THR A 309 23.19 -10.78 12.68
N PRO A 310 22.14 -10.09 12.24
CA PRO A 310 21.72 -8.83 12.85
C PRO A 310 21.39 -8.96 14.34
N SER A 311 20.80 -10.08 14.79
CA SER A 311 20.56 -10.31 16.22
C SER A 311 21.86 -10.34 17.03
N ILE A 312 22.89 -11.04 16.55
CA ILE A 312 24.21 -11.09 17.20
C ILE A 312 24.87 -9.69 17.21
N TYR A 313 24.70 -8.93 16.13
CA TYR A 313 25.17 -7.55 16.08
C TYR A 313 24.45 -6.70 17.15
N THR A 314 23.11 -6.71 17.17
CA THR A 314 22.30 -5.97 18.14
C THR A 314 22.66 -6.32 19.59
N ASP A 315 22.79 -7.61 19.90
CA ASP A 315 23.18 -8.06 21.25
C ASP A 315 24.57 -7.50 21.64
N ALA A 316 25.50 -7.42 20.70
CA ALA A 316 26.82 -6.82 20.94
C ALA A 316 26.75 -5.30 21.13
N LYS A 317 25.89 -4.60 20.38
CA LYS A 317 25.67 -3.15 20.52
C LYS A 317 25.01 -2.81 21.84
N TYR A 318 24.06 -3.63 22.27
CA TYR A 318 23.42 -3.51 23.58
C TYR A 318 24.43 -3.74 24.72
N ALA A 319 25.26 -4.78 24.62
CA ALA A 319 26.28 -5.11 25.62
C ALA A 319 27.40 -4.05 25.75
N ALA A 320 27.57 -3.17 24.76
CA ALA A 320 28.54 -2.09 24.82
C ALA A 320 28.15 -0.96 25.79
N ASP A 321 26.90 -0.93 26.28
CA ASP A 321 26.36 0.07 27.23
C ASP A 321 26.61 1.53 26.79
N GLU A 322 26.48 1.77 25.48
CA GLU A 322 26.69 3.08 24.86
C GLU A 322 25.42 3.95 24.92
N GLN A 323 25.58 5.26 24.96
CA GLN A 323 24.47 6.19 24.82
C GLN A 323 24.15 6.43 23.34
N TRP A 324 22.87 6.27 22.97
CA TRP A 324 22.41 6.36 21.58
C TRP A 324 21.61 7.66 21.34
N PRO A 325 21.75 8.32 20.18
CA PRO A 325 20.90 9.45 19.81
C PRO A 325 19.43 9.04 19.72
N LEU A 326 18.55 9.97 20.06
CA LEU A 326 17.12 9.79 19.90
C LEU A 326 16.69 10.18 18.48
N LYS A 327 15.79 9.40 17.90
CA LYS A 327 15.04 9.74 16.68
C LYS A 327 13.55 9.72 16.98
N THR A 328 12.80 10.70 16.48
CA THR A 328 11.34 10.76 16.57
C THR A 328 10.73 10.95 15.19
N GLU A 329 9.41 10.77 15.06
CA GLU A 329 8.67 10.93 13.78
C GLU A 329 9.11 9.88 12.75
N ASP A 330 9.35 10.26 11.48
CA ASP A 330 9.63 9.33 10.37
C ASP A 330 10.83 9.77 9.50
N PHE A 331 11.14 8.99 8.47
CA PHE A 331 12.20 9.24 7.48
C PHE A 331 11.63 9.55 6.09
N PHE A 332 10.50 10.28 6.04
CA PHE A 332 9.90 10.72 4.77
C PHE A 332 10.05 12.24 4.56
N PRO A 333 10.07 12.70 3.29
CA PRO A 333 10.26 11.89 2.07
C PRO A 333 11.73 11.47 1.88
N TYR A 334 11.96 10.40 1.11
CA TYR A 334 13.30 9.92 0.73
C TYR A 334 13.78 10.62 -0.56
N ALA A 335 15.06 11.03 -0.57
CA ALA A 335 15.78 11.43 -1.76
C ALA A 335 17.20 10.87 -1.74
N ASP A 336 17.66 10.28 -2.84
CA ASP A 336 19.02 9.77 -2.97
C ASP A 336 20.01 10.81 -3.52
N HIS A 337 19.52 11.87 -4.16
CA HIS A 337 20.30 13.03 -4.60
C HIS A 337 19.39 14.25 -4.87
N PRO A 338 19.94 15.46 -5.14
CA PRO A 338 19.21 16.73 -5.10
C PRO A 338 17.87 16.78 -5.87
N ASN A 339 17.80 16.20 -7.06
CA ASN A 339 16.64 16.30 -7.96
C ASN A 339 15.82 15.00 -8.04
N ALA A 340 15.99 14.10 -7.07
CA ALA A 340 15.34 12.80 -7.05
C ALA A 340 14.66 12.52 -5.73
N TYR A 341 13.55 13.22 -5.49
CA TYR A 341 12.64 12.88 -4.41
C TYR A 341 11.75 11.73 -4.86
N TRP A 342 11.78 10.63 -4.11
CA TRP A 342 11.01 9.42 -4.37
C TRP A 342 9.61 9.61 -3.77
N THR A 343 8.88 10.58 -4.29
CA THR A 343 7.51 10.90 -3.85
C THR A 343 6.49 10.66 -4.94
N GLY A 344 6.93 10.21 -6.13
CA GLY A 344 6.05 9.86 -7.24
C GLY A 344 5.31 8.54 -6.97
N TYR A 345 5.99 7.56 -6.37
CA TYR A 345 5.40 6.26 -6.06
C TYR A 345 4.27 6.32 -5.02
N PHE A 346 4.15 7.43 -4.27
CA PHE A 346 2.99 7.67 -3.42
C PHE A 346 1.68 7.64 -4.22
N THR A 347 1.72 7.97 -5.52
CA THR A 347 0.55 7.94 -6.42
C THR A 347 0.69 6.99 -7.62
N SER A 348 1.88 6.50 -7.98
CA SER A 348 2.06 5.57 -9.13
C SER A 348 1.12 4.36 -9.06
N ARG A 349 0.55 3.95 -10.20
CA ARG A 349 -0.46 2.88 -10.29
C ARG A 349 -1.67 3.07 -9.35
N PRO A 350 -2.36 4.22 -9.39
CA PRO A 350 -3.42 4.53 -8.43
C PRO A 350 -4.65 3.62 -8.56
N ALA A 351 -4.86 2.98 -9.72
CA ALA A 351 -5.88 1.95 -9.86
C ALA A 351 -5.56 0.71 -9.01
N PHE A 352 -4.30 0.26 -9.02
CA PHE A 352 -3.86 -0.89 -8.25
C PHE A 352 -3.88 -0.59 -6.74
N LYS A 353 -3.41 0.59 -6.31
CA LYS A 353 -3.54 1.07 -4.91
C LYS A 353 -4.99 1.04 -4.41
N GLY A 354 -5.93 1.52 -5.21
CA GLY A 354 -7.36 1.44 -4.90
C GLY A 354 -7.88 0.01 -4.83
N TYR A 355 -7.39 -0.87 -5.71
CA TYR A 355 -7.77 -2.28 -5.72
C TYR A 355 -7.28 -3.03 -4.47
N VAL A 356 -6.05 -2.77 -4.03
CA VAL A 356 -5.50 -3.31 -2.77
C VAL A 356 -6.33 -2.83 -1.58
N ARG A 357 -6.62 -1.54 -1.47
CA ARG A 357 -7.43 -0.99 -0.36
C ARG A 357 -8.83 -1.62 -0.31
N MET A 358 -9.51 -1.69 -1.44
CA MET A 358 -10.84 -2.29 -1.54
C MET A 358 -10.84 -3.76 -1.11
N LEU A 359 -9.87 -4.54 -1.61
CA LEU A 359 -9.78 -5.96 -1.28
C LEU A 359 -9.31 -6.23 0.14
N SER A 360 -8.53 -5.33 0.73
CA SER A 360 -8.17 -5.40 2.15
C SER A 360 -9.40 -5.24 3.06
N GLY A 361 -10.22 -4.21 2.84
CA GLY A 361 -11.50 -4.02 3.54
C GLY A 361 -12.45 -5.20 3.34
N TYR A 362 -12.51 -5.74 2.12
CA TYR A 362 -13.29 -6.94 1.80
C TYR A 362 -12.76 -8.19 2.52
N TYR A 363 -11.45 -8.39 2.58
CA TYR A 363 -10.80 -9.52 3.24
C TYR A 363 -11.06 -9.52 4.76
N LEU A 364 -11.07 -8.34 5.40
CA LEU A 364 -11.49 -8.20 6.79
C LEU A 364 -12.93 -8.68 7.00
N ALA A 365 -13.87 -8.21 6.18
CA ALA A 365 -15.28 -8.62 6.27
C ALA A 365 -15.46 -10.13 5.96
N ALA A 366 -14.73 -10.66 4.97
CA ALA A 366 -14.78 -12.07 4.60
C ALA A 366 -14.29 -12.98 5.75
N ARG A 367 -13.22 -12.61 6.46
CA ARG A 367 -12.73 -13.35 7.64
C ARG A 367 -13.74 -13.36 8.79
N GLN A 368 -14.44 -12.25 9.04
CA GLN A 368 -15.52 -12.21 10.04
C GLN A 368 -16.64 -13.19 9.69
N LEU A 369 -17.11 -13.15 8.44
CA LEU A 369 -18.17 -14.05 7.95
C LEU A 369 -17.73 -15.52 7.94
N GLU A 370 -16.47 -15.80 7.57
CA GLU A 370 -15.88 -17.14 7.66
C GLU A 370 -15.87 -17.65 9.10
N PHE A 371 -15.50 -16.79 10.05
CA PHE A 371 -15.53 -17.10 11.48
C PHE A 371 -16.95 -17.43 11.94
N PHE A 372 -17.95 -16.60 11.60
CA PHE A 372 -19.34 -16.82 12.00
C PHE A 372 -19.97 -18.09 11.41
N LYS A 373 -19.62 -18.43 10.17
CA LYS A 373 -20.06 -19.69 9.55
C LYS A 373 -19.35 -20.92 10.14
N GLY A 374 -18.14 -20.74 10.65
CA GLY A 374 -17.22 -21.81 10.99
C GLY A 374 -16.33 -22.16 9.79
N ARG A 375 -15.01 -22.04 9.98
CA ARG A 375 -14.01 -22.30 8.94
C ARG A 375 -14.03 -23.78 8.51
N SER A 376 -14.13 -24.02 7.21
CA SER A 376 -14.08 -25.36 6.62
C SER A 376 -12.76 -25.59 5.90
N THR A 377 -12.17 -26.78 6.08
CA THR A 377 -10.94 -27.19 5.37
C THR A 377 -11.20 -27.64 3.92
N ALA A 378 -12.44 -28.03 3.60
CA ALA A 378 -12.80 -28.57 2.29
C ALA A 378 -13.54 -27.55 1.38
N GLY A 379 -14.01 -26.42 1.94
CA GLY A 379 -14.76 -25.39 1.22
C GLY A 379 -13.94 -24.16 0.84
N PRO A 380 -14.56 -23.18 0.14
CA PRO A 380 -13.96 -21.88 -0.11
C PRO A 380 -13.54 -21.22 1.21
N ASN A 381 -12.38 -20.57 1.22
CA ASN A 381 -11.81 -19.92 2.39
C ASN A 381 -11.05 -18.67 1.99
N THR A 382 -10.56 -17.92 2.97
CA THR A 382 -9.90 -16.64 2.74
C THR A 382 -8.40 -16.74 2.40
N ASN A 383 -7.80 -17.94 2.36
CA ASN A 383 -6.34 -18.11 2.26
C ASN A 383 -5.75 -17.58 0.95
N LYS A 384 -6.44 -17.77 -0.19
CA LYS A 384 -5.93 -17.28 -1.49
C LYS A 384 -5.87 -15.76 -1.54
N LEU A 385 -6.87 -15.09 -0.94
CA LEU A 385 -6.87 -13.64 -0.84
C LEU A 385 -5.81 -13.16 0.17
N ALA A 386 -5.59 -13.91 1.24
CA ALA A 386 -4.52 -13.66 2.21
C ALA A 386 -3.13 -13.66 1.53
N ASP A 387 -2.79 -14.69 0.76
CA ASP A 387 -1.51 -14.77 0.02
C ASP A 387 -1.38 -13.62 -1.00
N ALA A 388 -2.44 -13.35 -1.78
CA ALA A 388 -2.41 -12.29 -2.78
C ALA A 388 -2.26 -10.89 -2.18
N LEU A 389 -2.98 -10.57 -1.10
CA LEU A 389 -2.84 -9.29 -0.40
C LEU A 389 -1.49 -9.17 0.29
N ALA A 390 -0.97 -10.25 0.88
CA ALA A 390 0.33 -10.24 1.52
C ALA A 390 1.48 -9.98 0.53
N ILE A 391 1.42 -10.58 -0.66
CA ILE A 391 2.32 -10.28 -1.78
C ILE A 391 2.16 -8.82 -2.24
N ALA A 392 0.93 -8.32 -2.31
CA ALA A 392 0.66 -6.97 -2.78
C ALA A 392 1.23 -5.86 -1.86
N GLN A 393 1.68 -6.20 -0.64
CA GLN A 393 2.32 -5.22 0.25
C GLN A 393 3.81 -5.03 -0.05
N HIS A 394 4.43 -5.88 -0.89
CA HIS A 394 5.84 -5.77 -1.28
C HIS A 394 6.19 -4.36 -1.76
N HIS A 395 7.42 -3.92 -1.50
CA HIS A 395 7.83 -2.54 -1.76
C HIS A 395 7.90 -2.14 -3.25
N ASP A 396 7.70 -3.08 -4.19
CA ASP A 396 7.43 -2.80 -5.62
C ASP A 396 6.00 -3.09 -6.08
N ALA A 397 5.14 -3.62 -5.21
CA ALA A 397 3.76 -3.95 -5.57
C ALA A 397 2.83 -2.76 -5.37
N VAL A 398 2.34 -2.54 -4.15
CA VAL A 398 1.40 -1.43 -3.89
C VAL A 398 2.04 -0.05 -4.04
N SER A 399 3.38 0.04 -4.01
CA SER A 399 4.13 1.25 -4.39
C SER A 399 4.01 1.62 -5.87
N GLY A 400 3.73 0.64 -6.74
CA GLY A 400 3.56 0.82 -8.17
C GLY A 400 4.88 1.03 -8.94
N THR A 401 5.95 0.37 -8.50
CA THR A 401 7.32 0.52 -9.04
C THR A 401 7.85 -0.73 -9.74
N GLU A 402 6.98 -1.70 -9.99
CA GLU A 402 7.21 -2.90 -10.80
C GLU A 402 6.99 -2.67 -12.30
N ARG A 403 7.46 -3.63 -13.12
CA ARG A 403 7.15 -3.68 -14.55
C ARG A 403 5.68 -3.97 -14.80
N GLN A 404 5.14 -3.51 -15.93
CA GLN A 404 3.70 -3.61 -16.23
C GLN A 404 3.16 -5.05 -16.24
N HIS A 405 3.94 -6.02 -16.70
CA HIS A 405 3.53 -7.43 -16.66
C HIS A 405 3.49 -8.01 -15.24
N VAL A 406 4.29 -7.47 -14.32
CA VAL A 406 4.26 -7.85 -12.89
C VAL A 406 3.05 -7.21 -12.20
N ALA A 407 2.76 -5.94 -12.49
CA ALA A 407 1.52 -5.28 -12.05
C ALA A 407 0.27 -6.09 -12.47
N SER A 408 0.32 -6.66 -13.67
CA SER A 408 -0.75 -7.50 -14.21
C SER A 408 -0.85 -8.86 -13.48
N ASP A 409 0.28 -9.46 -13.08
CA ASP A 409 0.32 -10.66 -12.24
C ASP A 409 -0.26 -10.40 -10.85
N TYR A 410 0.08 -9.28 -10.21
CA TYR A 410 -0.50 -8.91 -8.92
C TYR A 410 -2.02 -8.73 -9.00
N ALA A 411 -2.51 -8.00 -9.99
CA ALA A 411 -3.95 -7.81 -10.21
C ALA A 411 -4.66 -9.16 -10.47
N LEU A 412 -4.03 -10.08 -11.21
CA LEU A 412 -4.55 -11.42 -11.45
C LEU A 412 -4.64 -12.24 -10.16
N ARG A 413 -3.60 -12.23 -9.31
CA ARG A 413 -3.60 -12.93 -8.01
C ARG A 413 -4.70 -12.41 -7.10
N LEU A 414 -4.83 -11.09 -7.00
CA LEU A 414 -5.89 -10.43 -6.23
C LEU A 414 -7.28 -10.83 -6.72
N SER A 415 -7.49 -10.87 -8.05
CA SER A 415 -8.75 -11.31 -8.66
C SER A 415 -9.09 -12.76 -8.33
N ILE A 416 -8.10 -13.67 -8.43
CA ILE A 416 -8.27 -15.09 -8.06
C ILE A 416 -8.62 -15.22 -6.57
N GLY A 417 -7.92 -14.48 -5.70
CA GLY A 417 -8.20 -14.45 -4.26
C GLY A 417 -9.60 -13.94 -3.94
N TYR A 418 -10.01 -12.84 -4.58
CA TYR A 418 -11.35 -12.26 -4.45
C TYR A 418 -12.43 -13.26 -4.85
N MET A 419 -12.29 -13.95 -6.00
CA MET A 419 -13.28 -14.92 -6.47
C MET A 419 -13.52 -16.06 -5.48
N GLU A 420 -12.48 -16.53 -4.78
CA GLU A 420 -12.61 -17.55 -3.74
C GLU A 420 -13.34 -16.99 -2.50
N ALA A 421 -12.93 -15.80 -2.05
CA ALA A 421 -13.53 -15.12 -0.90
C ALA A 421 -14.99 -14.68 -1.17
N GLU A 422 -15.35 -14.36 -2.41
CA GLU A 422 -16.72 -14.05 -2.84
C GLU A 422 -17.65 -15.23 -2.65
N ARG A 423 -17.22 -16.45 -3.02
CA ARG A 423 -17.98 -17.68 -2.79
C ARG A 423 -18.17 -17.96 -1.31
N LEU A 424 -17.11 -17.73 -0.52
CA LEU A 424 -17.19 -17.86 0.94
C LEU A 424 -18.20 -16.87 1.53
N VAL A 425 -18.10 -15.58 1.20
CA VAL A 425 -19.01 -14.54 1.70
C VAL A 425 -20.45 -14.84 1.31
N ALA A 426 -20.72 -15.15 0.04
CA ALA A 426 -22.05 -15.50 -0.44
C ALA A 426 -22.63 -16.70 0.33
N SER A 427 -21.84 -17.76 0.50
CA SER A 427 -22.27 -18.95 1.23
C SER A 427 -22.37 -18.76 2.75
N SER A 428 -21.72 -17.74 3.31
CA SER A 428 -21.80 -17.39 4.74
C SER A 428 -23.02 -16.54 5.01
N LEU A 429 -23.32 -15.57 4.16
CA LEU A 429 -24.56 -14.80 4.24
C LEU A 429 -25.79 -15.68 4.01
N ALA A 430 -25.73 -16.64 3.09
CA ALA A 430 -26.78 -17.64 2.89
C ALA A 430 -27.03 -18.44 4.17
N PHE A 431 -25.97 -19.00 4.76
CA PHE A 431 -26.05 -19.76 6.00
C PHE A 431 -26.64 -18.93 7.16
N LEU A 432 -26.17 -17.70 7.34
CA LEU A 432 -26.63 -16.82 8.42
C LEU A 432 -28.10 -16.38 8.22
N ALA A 433 -28.52 -16.09 6.99
CA ALA A 433 -29.89 -15.71 6.71
C ALA A 433 -30.89 -16.88 6.87
N GLU A 434 -30.48 -18.11 6.50
CA GLU A 434 -31.31 -19.31 6.65
C GLU A 434 -31.40 -19.78 8.11
N SER A 435 -30.34 -19.60 8.90
CA SER A 435 -30.29 -20.00 10.33
C SER A 435 -31.30 -19.25 11.21
N GLY A 436 -31.76 -18.07 10.79
CA GLY A 436 -32.81 -17.32 11.47
C GLY A 436 -34.24 -17.79 11.14
N SER A 437 -34.47 -18.53 10.06
CA SER A 437 -35.81 -18.94 9.66
C SER A 437 -36.28 -20.18 10.44
N SER A 438 -37.40 -20.06 11.17
CA SER A 438 -38.05 -21.18 11.89
C SER A 438 -38.70 -22.23 10.96
N ILE A 439 -38.50 -22.12 9.64
CA ILE A 439 -39.01 -23.06 8.63
C ILE A 439 -37.80 -23.56 7.82
N ARG A 440 -37.22 -24.70 8.23
CA ARG A 440 -36.30 -25.47 7.39
C ARG A 440 -37.09 -26.12 6.26
N GLN A 441 -37.34 -25.40 5.17
CA GLN A 441 -37.72 -26.04 3.91
C GLN A 441 -36.44 -26.65 3.32
N GLU A 442 -36.36 -27.98 3.35
CA GLU A 442 -35.18 -28.80 3.03
C GLU A 442 -34.63 -28.70 1.59
N ASN A 443 -35.05 -27.77 0.73
CA ASN A 443 -34.72 -27.87 -0.72
C ASN A 443 -34.41 -26.57 -1.48
N THR A 444 -34.18 -25.41 -0.83
CA THR A 444 -33.72 -24.21 -1.55
C THR A 444 -32.49 -23.60 -0.89
N VAL A 445 -31.31 -23.81 -1.49
CA VAL A 445 -30.08 -23.12 -1.10
C VAL A 445 -30.16 -21.68 -1.62
N THR A 446 -30.17 -20.71 -0.72
CA THR A 446 -30.15 -19.29 -1.09
C THR A 446 -28.83 -18.97 -1.79
N ASN A 447 -28.89 -18.54 -3.05
CA ASN A 447 -27.70 -18.19 -3.82
C ASN A 447 -27.55 -16.67 -3.91
N PHE A 448 -26.59 -16.13 -3.17
CA PHE A 448 -26.23 -14.72 -3.21
C PHE A 448 -25.19 -14.43 -4.30
N GLN A 449 -25.36 -13.29 -4.98
CA GLN A 449 -24.41 -12.73 -5.92
C GLN A 449 -23.91 -11.38 -5.41
N GLN A 450 -22.67 -11.00 -5.72
CA GLN A 450 -22.12 -9.69 -5.40
C GLN A 450 -21.76 -8.94 -6.68
N CYS A 451 -21.53 -7.63 -6.57
CA CYS A 451 -21.27 -6.76 -7.71
C CYS A 451 -19.98 -5.95 -7.51
N PRO A 452 -18.80 -6.51 -7.85
CA PRO A 452 -17.52 -5.83 -7.65
C PRO A 452 -17.32 -4.60 -8.56
N LEU A 453 -18.12 -4.45 -9.62
CA LEU A 453 -18.00 -3.38 -10.62
C LEU A 453 -19.09 -2.30 -10.47
N LEU A 454 -19.59 -2.10 -9.23
CA LEU A 454 -20.55 -1.04 -8.93
C LEU A 454 -19.99 0.36 -9.21
N ASN A 455 -18.68 0.60 -9.15
CA ASN A 455 -18.08 1.89 -9.50
C ASN A 455 -18.40 2.34 -10.95
N ILE A 456 -18.43 1.40 -11.89
CA ILE A 456 -18.78 1.63 -13.30
C ILE A 456 -20.23 1.23 -13.63
N SER A 457 -21.11 1.30 -12.62
CA SER A 457 -22.53 0.97 -12.71
C SER A 457 -22.87 -0.43 -13.21
N TYR A 458 -21.98 -1.42 -13.07
CA TYR A 458 -22.20 -2.80 -13.50
C TYR A 458 -22.58 -3.75 -12.36
N CYS A 459 -23.86 -4.14 -12.32
CA CYS A 459 -24.39 -5.09 -11.36
C CYS A 459 -25.55 -5.89 -12.00
N PRO A 460 -25.26 -7.03 -12.65
CA PRO A 460 -26.29 -7.83 -13.33
C PRO A 460 -27.52 -8.19 -12.47
N PRO A 461 -27.37 -8.54 -11.17
CA PRO A 461 -28.53 -8.82 -10.31
C PRO A 461 -29.52 -7.65 -10.19
N SER A 462 -29.04 -6.40 -10.11
CA SER A 462 -29.92 -5.23 -9.92
C SER A 462 -30.45 -4.65 -11.24
N GLU A 463 -29.85 -5.01 -12.36
CA GLU A 463 -30.24 -4.58 -13.70
C GLU A 463 -31.37 -5.42 -14.31
N ALA A 464 -31.61 -6.61 -13.76
CA ALA A 464 -32.65 -7.52 -14.21
C ALA A 464 -34.05 -6.87 -14.18
N ILE A 465 -34.88 -7.21 -15.17
CA ILE A 465 -36.24 -6.68 -15.26
C ILE A 465 -37.07 -7.20 -14.08
N LEU A 466 -37.37 -6.31 -13.13
CA LEU A 466 -38.28 -6.57 -12.04
C LEU A 466 -39.69 -6.74 -12.62
N SER A 467 -40.17 -7.99 -12.67
CA SER A 467 -41.56 -8.30 -13.04
C SER A 467 -42.45 -8.26 -11.80
N ASP A 468 -43.78 -8.12 -11.97
CA ASP A 468 -44.75 -8.08 -10.86
C ASP A 468 -44.70 -9.29 -9.90
N LYS A 469 -44.01 -10.37 -10.30
CA LYS A 469 -43.87 -11.61 -9.51
C LYS A 469 -42.51 -11.77 -8.83
N LYS A 470 -41.50 -10.97 -9.19
CA LYS A 470 -40.11 -11.11 -8.72
C LYS A 470 -39.59 -9.84 -8.06
N SER A 471 -39.00 -10.00 -6.89
CA SER A 471 -38.32 -8.92 -6.17
C SER A 471 -36.83 -9.21 -6.04
N LEU A 472 -36.01 -8.17 -6.07
CA LEU A 472 -34.59 -8.23 -5.76
C LEU A 472 -34.42 -8.09 -4.24
N VAL A 473 -33.82 -9.09 -3.62
CA VAL A 473 -33.41 -9.04 -2.22
C VAL A 473 -32.00 -8.47 -2.16
N VAL A 474 -31.80 -7.45 -1.32
CA VAL A 474 -30.51 -6.81 -1.06
C VAL A 474 -30.16 -7.01 0.40
N VAL A 475 -29.13 -7.81 0.67
CA VAL A 475 -28.54 -7.98 2.00
C VAL A 475 -27.34 -7.05 2.12
N VAL A 476 -27.34 -6.24 3.18
CA VAL A 476 -26.31 -5.24 3.46
C VAL A 476 -25.61 -5.63 4.75
N TYR A 477 -24.35 -6.09 4.67
CA TYR A 477 -23.55 -6.47 5.83
C TYR A 477 -22.60 -5.34 6.26
N ASN A 478 -22.55 -5.06 7.55
CA ASN A 478 -21.69 -4.06 8.17
C ASN A 478 -20.53 -4.73 8.93
N PRO A 479 -19.29 -4.64 8.43
CA PRO A 479 -18.12 -5.23 9.10
C PRO A 479 -17.59 -4.42 10.29
N LEU A 480 -18.20 -3.27 10.61
CA LEU A 480 -17.79 -2.43 11.74
C LEU A 480 -18.43 -2.89 13.04
N GLY A 481 -17.71 -2.73 14.15
CA GLY A 481 -18.20 -3.00 15.51
C GLY A 481 -19.24 -2.00 16.05
N TRP A 482 -19.80 -1.14 15.21
CA TRP A 482 -20.74 -0.09 15.58
C TRP A 482 -21.83 0.04 14.52
N LYS A 483 -23.02 0.49 14.96
CA LYS A 483 -24.18 0.71 14.08
C LYS A 483 -23.84 1.72 12.99
N ARG A 484 -24.25 1.44 11.76
CA ARG A 484 -23.99 2.30 10.59
C ARG A 484 -25.29 2.71 9.90
N GLU A 485 -25.40 4.01 9.63
CA GLU A 485 -26.40 4.56 8.71
C GLU A 485 -25.68 4.88 7.39
N GLU A 486 -26.15 4.29 6.29
CA GLU A 486 -25.52 4.43 4.99
C GLU A 486 -26.56 4.59 3.87
N VAL A 487 -26.21 5.30 2.81
CA VAL A 487 -27.05 5.35 1.60
C VAL A 487 -26.52 4.34 0.59
N ILE A 488 -27.30 3.28 0.37
CA ILE A 488 -26.98 2.23 -0.60
C ILE A 488 -27.35 2.72 -1.99
N ARG A 489 -26.49 2.46 -2.98
CA ARG A 489 -26.70 2.89 -4.36
C ARG A 489 -26.46 1.74 -5.34
N ILE A 490 -27.51 1.33 -6.06
CA ILE A 490 -27.45 0.21 -7.04
C ILE A 490 -28.02 0.64 -8.40
N PRO A 491 -27.49 0.12 -9.53
CA PRO A 491 -28.00 0.47 -10.86
C PRO A 491 -29.30 -0.28 -11.15
N VAL A 492 -30.32 0.42 -11.66
CA VAL A 492 -31.62 -0.15 -12.04
C VAL A 492 -32.07 0.33 -13.42
N SER A 493 -32.87 -0.50 -14.08
CA SER A 493 -33.35 -0.27 -15.45
C SER A 493 -34.72 0.43 -15.52
N SER A 494 -35.47 0.43 -14.41
CA SER A 494 -36.84 0.96 -14.32
C SER A 494 -36.93 2.20 -13.43
N GLU A 495 -37.83 3.13 -13.78
CA GLU A 495 -38.22 4.27 -12.93
C GLU A 495 -39.32 3.90 -11.91
N LYS A 496 -40.04 2.80 -12.15
CA LYS A 496 -41.15 2.34 -11.31
C LYS A 496 -40.66 1.29 -10.32
N VAL A 497 -39.88 1.73 -9.33
CA VAL A 497 -39.33 0.86 -8.29
C VAL A 497 -39.72 1.34 -6.89
N VAL A 498 -39.93 0.40 -5.98
CA VAL A 498 -40.18 0.65 -4.56
C VAL A 498 -39.19 -0.16 -3.73
N VAL A 499 -38.73 0.41 -2.61
CA VAL A 499 -37.82 -0.23 -1.66
C VAL A 499 -38.56 -0.47 -0.35
N GLN A 500 -38.50 -1.69 0.16
CA GLN A 500 -39.09 -2.07 1.45
C GLN A 500 -38.00 -2.61 2.39
N ASP A 501 -38.11 -2.31 3.69
CA ASP A 501 -37.32 -2.98 4.71
C ASP A 501 -37.82 -4.41 4.97
N SER A 502 -37.09 -5.16 5.78
CA SER A 502 -37.47 -6.52 6.17
C SER A 502 -38.82 -6.63 6.91
N SER A 503 -39.36 -5.54 7.44
CA SER A 503 -40.71 -5.50 8.04
C SER A 503 -41.82 -5.16 7.04
N GLY A 504 -41.48 -5.03 5.75
CA GLY A 504 -42.40 -4.66 4.68
C GLY A 504 -42.74 -3.18 4.62
N ARG A 505 -42.07 -2.33 5.42
CA ARG A 505 -42.29 -0.87 5.38
C ARG A 505 -41.53 -0.27 4.21
N GLU A 506 -42.20 0.59 3.46
CA GLU A 506 -41.56 1.35 2.40
C GLU A 506 -40.51 2.33 2.96
N ILE A 507 -39.37 2.41 2.29
CA ILE A 507 -38.26 3.30 2.67
C ILE A 507 -38.15 4.45 1.66
N GLU A 508 -37.87 5.64 2.17
CA GLU A 508 -37.50 6.80 1.35
C GLU A 508 -36.36 6.42 0.40
N SER A 509 -36.62 6.54 -0.89
CA SER A 509 -35.75 6.12 -1.98
C SER A 509 -35.73 7.16 -3.10
N GLN A 510 -34.58 7.28 -3.74
CA GLN A 510 -34.27 8.31 -4.74
C GLN A 510 -33.69 7.65 -6.00
N LEU A 511 -34.18 8.05 -7.17
CA LEU A 511 -33.60 7.67 -8.46
C LEU A 511 -32.75 8.80 -9.01
N LEU A 512 -31.49 8.51 -9.36
CA LEU A 512 -30.57 9.47 -9.98
C LEU A 512 -30.21 8.99 -11.39
N PRO A 513 -30.37 9.81 -12.44
CA PRO A 513 -29.93 9.43 -13.78
C PRO A 513 -28.44 9.11 -13.82
N ILE A 514 -28.04 8.03 -14.49
CA ILE A 514 -26.62 7.69 -14.66
C ILE A 514 -25.95 8.74 -15.55
N SER A 515 -24.74 9.19 -15.18
CA SER A 515 -24.01 10.18 -15.96
C SER A 515 -23.44 9.57 -17.25
N ASN A 516 -23.28 10.40 -18.29
CA ASN A 516 -22.67 9.97 -19.55
C ASN A 516 -21.24 9.43 -19.33
N THR A 517 -20.48 10.05 -18.42
CA THR A 517 -19.11 9.58 -18.09
C THR A 517 -19.14 8.17 -17.51
N THR A 518 -20.00 7.89 -16.53
CA THR A 518 -20.15 6.54 -15.96
C THR A 518 -20.62 5.55 -17.03
N PHE A 519 -21.56 5.94 -17.89
CA PHE A 519 -22.06 5.09 -18.98
C PHE A 519 -20.96 4.72 -19.98
N ASN A 520 -20.13 5.69 -20.38
CA ASN A 520 -19.01 5.45 -21.29
C ASN A 520 -17.95 4.53 -20.65
N MET A 521 -17.63 4.75 -19.37
CA MET A 521 -16.73 3.86 -18.63
C MET A 521 -17.27 2.43 -18.56
N ARG A 522 -18.56 2.26 -18.22
CA ARG A 522 -19.22 0.94 -18.18
C ARG A 522 -19.00 0.17 -19.48
N ASN A 523 -19.31 0.78 -20.62
CA ASN A 523 -19.23 0.10 -21.92
C ASN A 523 -17.81 -0.34 -22.28
N LYS A 524 -16.81 0.46 -21.93
CA LYS A 524 -15.40 0.15 -22.16
C LYS A 524 -14.87 -0.89 -21.17
N TYR A 525 -14.97 -0.62 -19.88
CA TYR A 525 -14.29 -1.37 -18.84
C TYR A 525 -14.96 -2.71 -18.50
N VAL A 526 -16.27 -2.85 -18.65
CA VAL A 526 -16.92 -4.18 -18.53
C VAL A 526 -16.36 -5.14 -19.59
N LYS A 527 -16.13 -4.65 -20.81
CA LYS A 527 -15.54 -5.45 -21.88
C LYS A 527 -14.08 -5.80 -21.59
N ALA A 528 -13.28 -4.85 -21.09
CA ALA A 528 -11.89 -5.09 -20.73
C ALA A 528 -11.75 -6.11 -19.59
N TYR A 529 -12.55 -5.97 -18.53
CA TYR A 529 -12.45 -6.84 -17.36
C TYR A 529 -13.08 -8.22 -17.56
N LEU A 530 -14.24 -8.29 -18.23
CA LEU A 530 -15.02 -9.53 -18.31
C LEU A 530 -15.06 -10.15 -19.70
N GLY A 531 -14.43 -9.54 -20.71
CA GLY A 531 -14.44 -10.02 -22.09
C GLY A 531 -15.82 -9.97 -22.78
N LYS A 532 -16.84 -9.36 -22.17
CA LYS A 532 -18.23 -9.31 -22.69
C LYS A 532 -18.80 -7.89 -22.66
N PHE A 533 -19.73 -7.60 -23.57
CA PHE A 533 -20.48 -6.33 -23.53
C PHE A 533 -21.63 -6.43 -22.51
N PRO A 534 -21.95 -5.34 -21.80
CA PRO A 534 -23.15 -5.28 -20.97
C PRO A 534 -24.40 -5.49 -21.85
N ARG A 535 -25.33 -6.34 -21.40
CA ARG A 535 -26.57 -6.66 -22.14
C ARG A 535 -27.66 -5.63 -21.90
N GLU A 536 -27.86 -5.30 -20.63
CA GLU A 536 -28.83 -4.30 -20.19
C GLU A 536 -28.15 -2.95 -19.98
N THR A 537 -28.92 -1.88 -20.16
CA THR A 537 -28.47 -0.51 -19.90
C THR A 537 -29.27 0.06 -18.73
N PRO A 538 -28.71 0.04 -17.49
CA PRO A 538 -29.36 0.73 -16.39
C PRO A 538 -29.47 2.21 -16.71
N ARG A 539 -30.59 2.81 -16.31
CA ARG A 539 -30.87 4.24 -16.56
C ARG A 539 -30.65 5.08 -15.31
N TYR A 540 -30.84 4.45 -14.14
CA TYR A 540 -30.83 5.15 -12.86
C TYR A 540 -29.95 4.42 -11.84
N TRP A 541 -29.38 5.21 -10.95
CA TRP A 541 -28.98 4.78 -9.63
C TRP A 541 -30.20 4.82 -8.71
N LEU A 542 -30.57 3.70 -8.11
CA LEU A 542 -31.51 3.65 -7.00
C LEU A 542 -30.71 3.84 -5.70
N ALA A 543 -30.98 4.93 -5.00
CA ALA A 543 -30.45 5.25 -3.69
C ALA A 543 -31.50 5.04 -2.60
N PHE A 544 -31.15 4.42 -1.48
CA PHE A 544 -32.03 4.27 -0.31
C PHE A 544 -31.21 4.22 0.99
N SER A 545 -31.82 4.66 2.09
CA SER A 545 -31.17 4.65 3.41
C SER A 545 -31.20 3.25 4.01
N ALA A 546 -30.07 2.80 4.55
CA ALA A 546 -29.91 1.54 5.25
C ALA A 546 -29.34 1.77 6.65
N SER A 547 -30.06 1.27 7.65
CA SER A 547 -29.64 1.22 9.04
C SER A 547 -29.19 -0.19 9.36
N ILE A 548 -27.88 -0.39 9.57
CA ILE A 548 -27.29 -1.73 9.69
C ILE A 548 -26.66 -1.91 11.09
N PRO A 549 -26.94 -3.03 11.79
CA PRO A 549 -26.36 -3.30 13.11
C PRO A 549 -24.84 -3.49 13.05
N PRO A 550 -24.14 -3.38 14.20
CA PRO A 550 -22.71 -3.73 14.29
C PRO A 550 -22.49 -5.21 13.96
N LEU A 551 -21.44 -5.52 13.19
CA LEU A 551 -21.03 -6.87 12.79
C LEU A 551 -22.20 -7.73 12.30
N GLY A 552 -23.17 -7.12 11.63
CA GLY A 552 -24.44 -7.77 11.26
C GLY A 552 -24.95 -7.29 9.92
N PHE A 553 -26.12 -7.78 9.52
CA PHE A 553 -26.71 -7.40 8.24
C PHE A 553 -28.16 -6.94 8.38
N SER A 554 -28.63 -6.23 7.36
CA SER A 554 -30.03 -5.86 7.18
C SER A 554 -30.48 -6.18 5.76
N THR A 555 -31.75 -6.53 5.61
CA THR A 555 -32.32 -7.00 4.35
C THR A 555 -33.34 -6.01 3.82
N PHE A 556 -33.26 -5.74 2.52
CA PHE A 556 -34.15 -4.84 1.80
C PHE A 556 -34.71 -5.55 0.57
N MET A 557 -35.93 -5.20 0.17
CA MET A 557 -36.59 -5.71 -1.04
C MET A 557 -36.80 -4.58 -2.03
N VAL A 558 -36.36 -4.76 -3.26
CA VAL A 558 -36.61 -3.85 -4.39
C VAL A 558 -37.56 -4.54 -5.36
N SER A 559 -38.72 -3.93 -5.60
CA SER A 559 -39.77 -4.49 -6.47
C SER A 559 -40.33 -3.44 -7.43
N GLY A 560 -41.05 -3.89 -8.46
CA GLY A 560 -41.76 -3.02 -9.38
C GLY A 560 -42.92 -2.31 -8.67
N ALA A 561 -43.01 -0.99 -8.81
CA ALA A 561 -44.12 -0.22 -8.26
C ALA A 561 -45.42 -0.53 -9.02
N ARG A 562 -46.51 -0.84 -8.30
CA ARG A 562 -47.85 -1.01 -8.89
C ARG A 562 -48.32 0.31 -9.51
N GLN A 563 -49.12 0.26 -10.58
CA GLN A 563 -49.53 1.45 -11.36
C GLN A 563 -50.15 2.60 -10.54
N THR A 564 -50.76 2.31 -9.39
CA THR A 564 -51.41 3.28 -8.50
C THR A 564 -50.71 3.43 -7.13
N GLY A 565 -49.55 2.79 -6.94
CA GLY A 565 -48.81 2.79 -5.68
C GLY A 565 -47.70 3.86 -5.61
N PRO A 566 -47.15 4.12 -4.41
CA PRO A 566 -45.97 4.96 -4.25
C PRO A 566 -44.77 4.40 -5.04
N SER A 567 -43.91 5.28 -5.54
CA SER A 567 -42.67 4.90 -6.24
C SER A 567 -41.51 5.78 -5.79
N SER A 568 -40.29 5.32 -6.06
CA SER A 568 -39.06 6.05 -5.73
C SER A 568 -39.07 7.44 -6.34
N THR A 569 -38.60 8.43 -5.59
CA THR A 569 -38.61 9.84 -6.05
C THR A 569 -37.52 10.04 -7.11
N ILE A 570 -37.91 10.47 -8.30
CA ILE A 570 -36.95 10.84 -9.35
C ILE A 570 -36.31 12.17 -8.99
N SER A 571 -34.98 12.22 -9.01
CA SER A 571 -34.23 13.44 -8.70
C SER A 571 -34.52 14.53 -9.72
N LEU A 572 -34.67 15.77 -9.25
CA LEU A 572 -34.76 16.94 -10.11
C LEU A 572 -33.38 17.24 -10.69
N VAL A 573 -33.27 17.24 -12.02
CA VAL A 573 -32.05 17.60 -12.74
C VAL A 573 -32.23 18.98 -13.37
N HIS A 574 -31.28 19.87 -13.12
CA HIS A 574 -31.23 21.19 -13.75
C HIS A 574 -29.80 21.53 -14.14
N THR A 575 -29.65 22.29 -15.23
CA THR A 575 -28.37 22.84 -15.68
C THR A 575 -28.25 24.30 -15.29
N LEU A 576 -27.01 24.79 -15.18
CA LEU A 576 -26.74 26.18 -14.79
C LEU A 576 -27.42 27.22 -15.70
N GLU A 577 -27.66 26.90 -16.98
CA GLU A 577 -28.32 27.78 -17.95
C GLU A 577 -29.76 28.13 -17.57
N GLU A 578 -30.41 27.33 -16.71
CA GLU A 578 -31.81 27.50 -16.31
C GLU A 578 -31.98 28.30 -15.01
N VAL A 579 -30.89 28.74 -14.36
CA VAL A 579 -30.91 29.34 -13.01
C VAL A 579 -30.67 30.86 -13.05
N THR A 580 -31.64 31.64 -12.55
CA THR A 580 -31.56 33.11 -12.46
C THR A 580 -30.80 33.64 -11.25
N ASN A 581 -30.50 32.79 -10.26
CA ASN A 581 -29.81 33.15 -9.03
C ASN A 581 -28.28 33.08 -9.19
N LYS A 582 -27.58 34.13 -8.71
CA LYS A 582 -26.11 34.23 -8.75
C LYS A 582 -25.35 33.18 -7.94
N THR A 583 -26.03 32.56 -6.98
CA THR A 583 -25.46 31.57 -6.06
C THR A 583 -26.42 30.40 -5.92
N ILE A 584 -25.89 29.20 -6.11
CA ILE A 584 -26.64 27.95 -6.03
C ILE A 584 -26.22 27.20 -4.78
N GLU A 585 -27.19 26.97 -3.91
CA GLU A 585 -27.02 26.16 -2.71
C GLU A 585 -27.27 24.67 -3.02
N VAL A 586 -26.39 23.81 -2.53
CA VAL A 586 -26.45 22.35 -2.70
C VAL A 586 -26.28 21.67 -1.34
N GLY A 587 -27.19 20.76 -1.00
CA GLY A 587 -27.22 20.07 0.29
C GLY A 587 -28.51 20.36 1.05
N GLN A 588 -29.19 19.29 1.48
CA GLN A 588 -30.45 19.39 2.25
C GLN A 588 -30.27 19.29 3.77
N GLY A 589 -29.04 18.95 4.22
CA GLY A 589 -28.71 18.75 5.63
C GLY A 589 -28.12 20.00 6.30
N SER A 590 -27.32 19.77 7.34
CA SER A 590 -26.55 20.82 8.02
C SER A 590 -25.44 21.37 7.12
N LEU A 591 -24.82 20.52 6.30
CA LEU A 591 -23.84 20.89 5.30
C LEU A 591 -24.51 21.37 4.01
N LYS A 592 -24.06 22.54 3.55
CA LYS A 592 -24.43 23.20 2.31
C LYS A 592 -23.16 23.69 1.60
N LEU A 593 -23.09 23.46 0.30
CA LEU A 593 -22.06 23.99 -0.58
C LEU A 593 -22.66 25.08 -1.48
N LEU A 594 -21.94 26.20 -1.63
CA LEU A 594 -22.39 27.32 -2.47
C LEU A 594 -21.55 27.39 -3.75
N TYR A 595 -22.22 27.26 -4.89
CA TYR A 595 -21.62 27.37 -6.22
C TYR A 595 -21.96 28.72 -6.86
N SER A 596 -20.97 29.35 -7.50
CA SER A 596 -21.16 30.55 -8.31
C SER A 596 -21.77 30.18 -9.66
N SER A 597 -22.88 30.84 -10.05
CA SER A 597 -23.46 30.63 -11.37
C SER A 597 -22.64 31.28 -12.49
N ASP A 598 -21.92 32.35 -12.18
CA ASP A 598 -21.15 33.10 -13.19
C ASP A 598 -19.83 32.38 -13.52
N GLU A 599 -19.27 31.65 -12.54
CA GLU A 599 -17.95 31.01 -12.68
C GLU A 599 -18.02 29.47 -12.70
N GLY A 600 -19.17 28.87 -12.38
CA GLY A 600 -19.33 27.42 -12.36
C GLY A 600 -18.44 26.69 -11.34
N LYS A 601 -18.09 27.37 -10.24
CA LYS A 601 -17.12 26.85 -9.24
C LYS A 601 -17.68 26.88 -7.83
N LEU A 602 -17.15 26.00 -6.97
CA LEU A 602 -17.40 26.01 -5.53
C LEU A 602 -16.79 27.28 -4.94
N THR A 603 -17.55 27.99 -4.10
CA THR A 603 -17.10 29.25 -3.48
C THR A 603 -17.12 29.21 -1.97
N HIS A 604 -18.09 28.51 -1.36
CA HIS A 604 -18.22 28.46 0.09
C HIS A 604 -18.66 27.08 0.59
N TYR A 605 -18.16 26.76 1.78
CA TYR A 605 -18.58 25.65 2.61
C TYR A 605 -19.34 26.22 3.81
N VAL A 606 -20.59 25.78 4.00
CA VAL A 606 -21.46 26.23 5.08
C VAL A 606 -21.97 25.02 5.83
N ASN A 607 -21.63 24.89 7.11
CA ASN A 607 -22.18 23.88 7.99
C ASN A 607 -22.88 24.55 9.17
N THR A 608 -24.21 24.46 9.19
CA THR A 608 -25.05 25.14 10.19
C THR A 608 -24.98 24.49 11.57
N ARG A 609 -24.59 23.20 11.67
CA ARG A 609 -24.47 22.51 12.96
C ARG A 609 -23.14 22.81 13.63
N SER A 610 -22.04 22.79 12.88
CA SER A 610 -20.73 23.17 13.40
C SER A 610 -20.52 24.70 13.39
N LEU A 611 -21.47 25.49 12.88
CA LEU A 611 -21.35 26.95 12.78
C LEU A 611 -20.09 27.38 12.00
N VAL A 612 -19.76 26.63 10.94
CA VAL A 612 -18.61 26.91 10.06
C VAL A 612 -19.14 27.51 8.76
N THR A 613 -18.65 28.69 8.41
CA THR A 613 -18.86 29.31 7.09
C THR A 613 -17.52 29.82 6.60
N THR A 614 -16.99 29.23 5.53
CA THR A 614 -15.69 29.64 4.97
C THR A 614 -15.72 29.64 3.45
N ALA A 615 -14.91 30.53 2.87
CA ALA A 615 -14.60 30.47 1.46
C ALA A 615 -13.74 29.23 1.18
N VAL A 616 -14.12 28.47 0.15
CA VAL A 616 -13.36 27.33 -0.33
C VAL A 616 -13.48 27.23 -1.84
N GLU A 617 -12.35 26.96 -2.49
CA GLU A 617 -12.26 26.69 -3.92
C GLU A 617 -11.66 25.31 -4.13
N GLN A 618 -12.16 24.59 -5.13
CA GLN A 618 -11.56 23.36 -5.61
C GLN A 618 -11.19 23.51 -7.09
N SER A 619 -9.96 23.15 -7.42
CA SER A 619 -9.45 23.23 -8.79
C SER A 619 -8.58 22.01 -9.13
N TYR A 620 -8.40 21.77 -10.43
CA TYR A 620 -7.48 20.76 -10.94
C TYR A 620 -6.25 21.41 -11.54
N GLY A 621 -5.10 20.75 -11.37
CA GLY A 621 -3.84 21.12 -11.99
C GLY A 621 -3.11 19.88 -12.51
N TYR A 622 -2.00 20.10 -13.18
CA TYR A 622 -1.00 19.06 -13.38
C TYR A 622 0.40 19.63 -13.30
N TYR A 623 1.33 18.78 -12.87
CA TYR A 623 2.75 18.98 -13.08
C TYR A 623 3.18 18.31 -14.37
N SER A 624 3.96 19.01 -15.20
CA SER A 624 4.68 18.33 -16.27
C SER A 624 5.86 17.56 -15.68
N GLY A 625 6.00 16.30 -16.05
CA GLY A 625 7.18 15.50 -15.69
C GLY A 625 8.42 16.10 -16.34
N ASN A 626 9.52 16.24 -15.58
CA ASN A 626 10.80 16.58 -16.16
C ASN A 626 11.40 15.36 -16.87
N ASP A 627 11.91 15.54 -18.07
CA ASP A 627 12.48 14.48 -18.91
C ASP A 627 13.96 14.18 -18.59
N GLY A 628 14.56 14.98 -17.70
CA GLY A 628 16.01 15.01 -17.52
C GLY A 628 16.70 15.90 -18.56
N THR A 629 17.99 16.10 -18.37
CA THR A 629 18.88 16.82 -19.30
C THR A 629 20.23 16.11 -19.35
N ASP A 630 21.07 16.42 -20.34
CA ASP A 630 22.43 15.86 -20.41
C ASP A 630 23.29 16.15 -19.15
N LYS A 631 23.00 17.25 -18.43
CA LYS A 631 23.71 17.63 -17.20
C LYS A 631 23.16 16.93 -15.95
N ASP A 632 21.87 16.65 -15.96
CA ASP A 632 21.17 15.99 -14.88
C ASP A 632 20.05 15.13 -15.48
N PRO A 633 20.34 13.84 -15.72
CA PRO A 633 19.47 12.94 -16.47
C PRO A 633 18.25 12.48 -15.67
N GLN A 634 18.08 12.93 -14.42
CA GLN A 634 16.96 12.49 -13.59
C GLN A 634 15.61 12.87 -14.19
N ALA A 635 14.85 11.90 -14.70
CA ALA A 635 13.47 12.13 -15.14
C ALA A 635 12.47 11.95 -13.99
N SER A 636 11.23 12.42 -14.16
CA SER A 636 10.10 11.93 -13.38
C SER A 636 9.73 10.52 -13.88
N GLY A 637 9.48 9.58 -12.98
CA GLY A 637 9.19 8.18 -13.32
C GLY A 637 8.31 7.48 -12.30
N ALA A 638 8.39 6.15 -12.23
CA ALA A 638 7.58 5.35 -11.31
C ALA A 638 7.87 5.67 -9.83
N TYR A 639 9.13 5.91 -9.49
CA TYR A 639 9.61 6.23 -8.15
C TYR A 639 9.63 7.74 -7.91
N VAL A 640 10.32 8.46 -8.81
CA VAL A 640 10.69 9.86 -8.64
C VAL A 640 9.58 10.79 -9.13
N PHE A 641 9.31 11.83 -8.35
CA PHE A 641 8.54 12.98 -8.79
C PHE A 641 9.49 14.17 -8.99
N ARG A 642 9.69 14.56 -10.25
CA ARG A 642 10.48 15.73 -10.61
C ARG A 642 9.63 16.65 -11.51
N PRO A 643 8.90 17.62 -10.93
CA PRO A 643 8.08 18.54 -11.71
C PRO A 643 8.95 19.54 -12.48
N ASN A 644 8.59 19.82 -13.73
CA ASN A 644 9.23 20.84 -14.58
C ASN A 644 8.40 22.14 -14.66
N GLY A 645 7.09 22.06 -14.47
CA GLY A 645 6.20 23.21 -14.47
C GLY A 645 4.85 22.86 -13.84
N THR A 646 4.12 23.88 -13.37
CA THR A 646 2.78 23.73 -12.79
C THR A 646 1.76 24.37 -13.73
N PHE A 647 0.74 23.62 -14.12
CA PHE A 647 -0.25 24.06 -15.11
C PHE A 647 -1.67 23.90 -14.56
N PRO A 648 -2.47 24.99 -14.53
CA PRO A 648 -3.88 24.87 -14.16
C PRO A 648 -4.66 24.16 -15.25
N ILE A 649 -5.58 23.28 -14.87
CA ILE A 649 -6.54 22.67 -15.79
C ILE A 649 -7.78 23.54 -15.82
N LYS A 650 -8.05 24.13 -16.97
CA LYS A 650 -9.23 24.97 -17.18
C LYS A 650 -10.42 24.13 -17.61
N SER A 651 -11.62 24.63 -17.31
CA SER A 651 -12.85 24.04 -17.83
C SER A 651 -12.93 24.26 -19.34
N GLU A 652 -12.64 23.22 -20.12
CA GLU A 652 -12.74 23.26 -21.59
C GLU A 652 -14.19 23.06 -22.02
N ASN A 653 -14.65 23.84 -23.01
CA ASN A 653 -15.99 23.76 -23.62
C ASN A 653 -17.19 24.29 -22.82
N GLN A 654 -16.99 24.98 -21.68
CA GLN A 654 -18.07 25.59 -20.89
C GLN A 654 -19.27 24.66 -20.63
N VAL A 655 -19.05 23.35 -20.41
CA VAL A 655 -20.15 22.42 -20.14
C VAL A 655 -20.87 22.90 -18.86
N PRO A 656 -22.17 23.22 -18.91
CA PRO A 656 -22.88 23.73 -17.74
C PRO A 656 -22.85 22.72 -16.59
N LEU A 657 -22.67 23.22 -15.36
CA LEU A 657 -22.83 22.41 -14.16
C LEU A 657 -24.20 21.74 -14.17
N THR A 658 -24.23 20.45 -13.89
CA THR A 658 -25.47 19.70 -13.72
C THR A 658 -25.70 19.46 -12.24
N PHE A 659 -26.84 19.92 -11.74
CA PHE A 659 -27.27 19.72 -10.37
C PHE A 659 -28.35 18.65 -10.32
N VAL A 660 -28.18 17.68 -9.44
CA VAL A 660 -29.14 16.61 -9.21
C VAL A 660 -29.61 16.72 -7.77
N ARG A 661 -30.88 17.05 -7.55
CA ARG A 661 -31.45 17.22 -6.21
C ARG A 661 -32.47 16.15 -5.90
N GLY A 662 -32.41 15.59 -4.70
CA GLY A 662 -33.41 14.61 -4.27
C GLY A 662 -33.41 14.39 -2.77
N PRO A 663 -34.34 13.56 -2.26
CA PRO A 663 -34.65 13.51 -0.84
C PRO A 663 -33.57 12.87 0.04
N LEU A 664 -32.59 12.16 -0.53
CA LEU A 664 -31.51 11.48 0.20
C LEU A 664 -30.13 12.11 -0.04
N LEU A 665 -29.89 12.64 -1.23
CA LEU A 665 -28.62 13.28 -1.56
C LEU A 665 -28.78 14.28 -2.70
N ASP A 666 -27.89 15.26 -2.70
CA ASP A 666 -27.69 16.16 -3.83
C ASP A 666 -26.33 15.89 -4.49
N GLU A 667 -26.23 16.07 -5.81
CA GLU A 667 -24.98 16.00 -6.57
C GLU A 667 -24.74 17.28 -7.39
N VAL A 668 -23.47 17.67 -7.50
CA VAL A 668 -22.97 18.57 -8.53
C VAL A 668 -22.06 17.79 -9.45
N ARG A 669 -22.43 17.70 -10.73
CA ARG A 669 -21.65 16.99 -11.76
C ARG A 669 -20.95 18.00 -12.64
N GLN A 670 -19.65 17.82 -12.78
CA GLN A 670 -18.74 18.74 -13.45
C GLN A 670 -17.95 17.97 -14.51
N GLN A 671 -18.07 18.38 -15.77
CA GLN A 671 -17.12 17.96 -16.80
C GLN A 671 -16.05 19.06 -16.88
N ILE A 672 -14.86 18.78 -16.35
CA ILE A 672 -13.78 19.78 -16.30
C ILE A 672 -13.17 19.90 -17.70
N ASN A 673 -12.73 18.80 -18.29
CA ASN A 673 -12.26 18.77 -19.68
C ASN A 673 -12.59 17.39 -20.27
N PRO A 674 -12.20 17.05 -21.52
CA PRO A 674 -12.58 15.77 -22.14
C PRO A 674 -12.16 14.50 -21.37
N TRP A 675 -11.20 14.58 -20.46
CA TRP A 675 -10.60 13.43 -19.75
C TRP A 675 -10.64 13.58 -18.21
N ILE A 676 -11.22 14.65 -17.67
CA ILE A 676 -11.47 14.85 -16.24
C ILE A 676 -12.94 15.19 -16.01
N SER A 677 -13.60 14.41 -15.17
CA SER A 677 -14.91 14.75 -14.62
C SER A 677 -14.97 14.51 -13.12
N GLN A 678 -15.86 15.23 -12.45
CA GLN A 678 -16.02 15.19 -11.01
C GLN A 678 -17.51 15.17 -10.64
N ILE A 679 -17.85 14.41 -9.60
CA ILE A 679 -19.15 14.45 -8.95
C ILE A 679 -18.95 14.78 -7.47
N THR A 680 -19.41 15.95 -7.03
CA THR A 680 -19.47 16.31 -5.61
C THR A 680 -20.83 15.91 -5.06
N ARG A 681 -20.88 15.06 -4.03
CA ARG A 681 -22.10 14.54 -3.42
C ARG A 681 -22.24 15.01 -1.98
N ILE A 682 -23.44 15.43 -1.62
CA ILE A 682 -23.84 15.80 -0.25
C ILE A 682 -24.99 14.91 0.16
N TYR A 683 -24.71 13.94 1.01
CA TYR A 683 -25.72 13.04 1.57
C TYR A 683 -26.48 13.71 2.71
N LYS A 684 -27.81 13.52 2.75
CA LYS A 684 -28.66 13.99 3.84
C LYS A 684 -28.20 13.36 5.16
N GLY A 685 -27.83 14.20 6.12
CA GLY A 685 -27.35 13.77 7.43
C GLY A 685 -25.84 13.50 7.54
N LYS A 686 -25.09 13.53 6.44
CA LYS A 686 -23.62 13.53 6.49
C LYS A 686 -23.11 14.98 6.46
N GLU A 687 -22.05 15.23 7.22
CA GLU A 687 -21.47 16.58 7.43
C GLU A 687 -20.16 16.78 6.66
N HIS A 688 -19.98 16.03 5.59
CA HIS A 688 -18.82 16.11 4.72
C HIS A 688 -19.26 15.99 3.27
N ALA A 689 -18.44 16.51 2.36
CA ALA A 689 -18.62 16.32 0.93
C ALA A 689 -17.85 15.07 0.47
N GLU A 690 -18.49 14.20 -0.29
CA GLU A 690 -17.81 13.15 -1.05
C GLU A 690 -17.52 13.69 -2.45
N VAL A 691 -16.26 13.63 -2.89
CA VAL A 691 -15.87 14.04 -4.22
C VAL A 691 -15.35 12.84 -4.99
N GLU A 692 -16.12 12.39 -5.98
CA GLU A 692 -15.73 11.32 -6.89
C GLU A 692 -15.07 11.93 -8.13
N PHE A 693 -13.83 11.55 -8.40
CA PHE A 693 -13.08 11.97 -9.58
C PHE A 693 -13.00 10.84 -10.59
N THR A 694 -13.04 11.18 -11.88
CA THR A 694 -12.72 10.28 -12.98
C THR A 694 -11.67 10.95 -13.86
N ILE A 695 -10.47 10.37 -13.92
CA ILE A 695 -9.30 10.94 -14.58
C ILE A 695 -8.74 9.95 -15.59
N GLY A 696 -8.72 10.36 -16.85
CA GLY A 696 -8.08 9.67 -17.97
C GLY A 696 -9.03 9.39 -19.14
N PRO A 697 -8.51 9.06 -20.33
CA PRO A 697 -7.08 8.85 -20.62
C PRO A 697 -6.28 10.15 -20.53
N ILE A 698 -5.18 10.16 -19.75
CA ILE A 698 -4.30 11.34 -19.65
C ILE A 698 -3.61 11.51 -21.01
N PRO A 699 -3.80 12.64 -21.73
CA PRO A 699 -3.21 12.83 -23.04
C PRO A 699 -1.70 13.02 -22.92
N VAL A 700 -0.93 12.34 -23.78
CA VAL A 700 0.54 12.46 -23.86
C VAL A 700 1.03 12.62 -25.31
N ASP A 701 0.11 12.77 -26.26
CA ASP A 701 0.42 12.95 -27.69
C ASP A 701 1.13 14.30 -27.96
N ASP A 702 1.07 15.21 -27.00
CA ASP A 702 1.82 16.46 -26.97
C ASP A 702 3.29 16.29 -26.52
N GLY A 703 3.71 15.06 -26.22
CA GLY A 703 5.06 14.76 -25.74
C GLY A 703 5.32 15.19 -24.29
N ILE A 704 4.27 15.45 -23.51
CA ILE A 704 4.39 15.91 -22.12
C ILE A 704 3.79 14.88 -21.17
N GLY A 705 4.62 14.30 -20.29
CA GLY A 705 4.15 13.51 -19.15
C GLY A 705 3.41 14.39 -18.13
N LYS A 706 2.30 13.91 -17.57
CA LYS A 706 1.42 14.71 -16.70
C LYS A 706 1.09 13.98 -15.40
N GLU A 707 1.18 14.73 -14.30
CA GLU A 707 0.89 14.28 -12.95
C GLU A 707 -0.25 15.14 -12.39
N ILE A 708 -1.44 14.57 -12.32
CA ILE A 708 -2.70 15.29 -12.13
C ILE A 708 -2.98 15.52 -10.65
N THR A 709 -3.30 16.75 -10.28
CA THR A 709 -3.59 17.13 -8.90
C THR A 709 -4.97 17.76 -8.75
N THR A 710 -5.54 17.61 -7.55
CA THR A 710 -6.67 18.40 -7.06
C THR A 710 -6.19 19.29 -5.93
N GLN A 711 -6.61 20.56 -5.94
CA GLN A 711 -6.27 21.55 -4.93
C GLN A 711 -7.53 22.03 -4.24
N ILE A 712 -7.53 22.05 -2.90
CA ILE A 712 -8.60 22.58 -2.07
C ILE A 712 -8.03 23.78 -1.33
N THR A 713 -8.47 24.97 -1.71
CA THR A 713 -7.92 26.25 -1.25
C THR A 713 -8.92 26.97 -0.36
N THR A 714 -8.45 27.49 0.77
CA THR A 714 -9.19 28.26 1.76
C THR A 714 -8.41 29.52 2.11
N THR A 715 -8.96 30.37 2.98
CA THR A 715 -8.26 31.56 3.51
C THR A 715 -7.52 31.29 4.83
N MET A 716 -7.39 30.02 5.24
CA MET A 716 -6.75 29.62 6.49
C MET A 716 -5.28 30.00 6.53
N LYS A 717 -4.81 30.50 7.67
CA LYS A 717 -3.40 30.86 7.90
C LYS A 717 -2.69 29.70 8.59
N THR A 718 -2.21 28.75 7.80
CA THR A 718 -1.66 27.49 8.31
C THR A 718 -0.18 27.55 8.66
N ASN A 719 0.50 28.66 8.36
CA ASN A 719 1.89 28.93 8.75
C ASN A 719 2.83 27.79 8.34
N ASN A 720 2.80 27.44 7.05
CA ASN A 720 3.58 26.36 6.44
C ASN A 720 3.33 24.95 7.02
N THR A 721 2.34 24.79 7.91
CA THR A 721 2.12 23.56 8.66
C THR A 721 0.91 22.79 8.13
N PHE A 722 1.08 21.48 7.97
CA PHE A 722 0.02 20.53 7.65
C PHE A 722 0.32 19.18 8.31
N TYR A 723 -0.59 18.22 8.22
CA TYR A 723 -0.46 16.94 8.90
C TYR A 723 -0.88 15.79 7.98
N THR A 724 -0.06 14.76 7.89
CA THR A 724 -0.35 13.53 7.13
C THR A 724 -0.29 12.31 8.03
N ASP A 725 -1.09 11.29 7.74
CA ASP A 725 -1.06 10.05 8.49
C ASP A 725 0.20 9.21 8.21
N SER A 726 0.60 8.37 9.16
CA SER A 726 1.55 7.26 8.96
C SER A 726 0.74 5.97 8.84
N ASN A 727 0.71 5.37 7.65
CA ASN A 727 0.03 4.09 7.34
C ASN A 727 -1.41 3.98 7.85
N GLY A 728 -2.15 5.08 7.93
CA GLY A 728 -3.53 5.14 8.42
C GLY A 728 -3.69 5.37 9.94
N ARG A 729 -2.61 5.62 10.70
CA ARG A 729 -2.63 5.80 12.16
C ARG A 729 -2.27 7.21 12.60
N ASP A 730 -1.09 7.41 13.16
CA ASP A 730 -0.63 8.66 13.76
C ASP A 730 -0.57 9.77 12.71
N PHE A 731 -1.01 10.97 13.05
CA PHE A 731 -0.80 12.14 12.19
C PHE A 731 0.51 12.82 12.56
N ILE A 732 1.40 12.96 11.58
CA ILE A 732 2.71 13.58 11.74
C ILE A 732 2.62 15.03 11.25
N LYS A 733 3.18 15.94 12.04
CA LYS A 733 3.25 17.36 11.69
C LYS A 733 4.30 17.55 10.61
N ARG A 734 3.89 18.11 9.48
CA ARG A 734 4.76 18.47 8.36
C ARG A 734 4.90 19.98 8.32
N ILE A 735 6.11 20.46 8.07
CA ILE A 735 6.42 21.87 7.86
C ILE A 735 7.05 21.97 6.47
N ARG A 736 6.44 22.77 5.60
CA ARG A 736 6.93 22.99 4.24
C ARG A 736 8.36 23.55 4.27
N ASP A 737 9.23 22.98 3.43
CA ASP A 737 10.65 23.31 3.30
C ASP A 737 11.47 23.17 4.58
N PHE A 738 11.08 22.23 5.47
CA PHE A 738 11.74 22.00 6.75
C PHE A 738 11.95 20.52 7.03
N ARG A 739 13.01 20.22 7.79
CA ARG A 739 13.36 18.89 8.30
C ARG A 739 13.81 19.01 9.74
N THR A 740 13.32 18.12 10.59
CA THR A 740 13.62 18.15 12.04
C THR A 740 15.06 17.72 12.32
N ASP A 741 15.60 16.77 11.53
CA ASP A 741 16.86 16.10 11.85
C ASP A 741 18.09 16.73 11.17
N TRP A 742 17.93 17.58 10.14
CA TRP A 742 19.03 18.27 9.44
C TRP A 742 18.57 19.60 8.85
N ASP A 743 19.53 20.48 8.54
CA ASP A 743 19.26 21.75 7.84
C ASP A 743 19.05 21.47 6.35
N LEU A 744 17.79 21.51 5.90
CA LEU A 744 17.40 21.18 4.53
C LEU A 744 17.92 22.22 3.52
N GLU A 745 18.73 21.75 2.56
CA GLU A 745 18.96 22.48 1.30
C GLU A 745 17.83 22.16 0.32
N VAL A 746 16.98 23.14 0.06
CA VAL A 746 15.77 22.99 -0.76
C VAL A 746 16.14 22.96 -2.25
N ASN A 747 16.22 21.76 -2.81
CA ASN A 747 16.46 21.54 -4.25
C ASN A 747 15.17 21.35 -5.05
N GLN A 748 14.13 20.79 -4.42
CA GLN A 748 12.83 20.51 -5.04
C GLN A 748 11.70 21.02 -4.12
N PRO A 749 11.26 22.28 -4.25
CA PRO A 749 10.29 22.89 -3.34
C PRO A 749 8.87 22.30 -3.46
N VAL A 750 8.59 21.53 -4.52
CA VAL A 750 7.34 20.80 -4.68
C VAL A 750 7.51 19.36 -4.19
N ALA A 751 8.34 18.56 -4.88
CA ALA A 751 8.49 17.14 -4.59
C ALA A 751 9.03 16.87 -3.17
N GLY A 752 9.92 17.72 -2.65
CA GLY A 752 10.42 17.63 -1.28
C GLY A 752 9.37 17.92 -0.20
N ASN A 753 8.16 18.35 -0.56
CA ASN A 753 7.06 18.61 0.35
C ASN A 753 5.87 17.67 0.14
N TYR A 754 6.00 16.65 -0.72
CA TYR A 754 5.00 15.60 -0.86
C TYR A 754 5.22 14.51 0.19
N TYR A 755 4.11 14.02 0.77
CA TYR A 755 4.10 12.97 1.78
C TYR A 755 3.06 11.90 1.42
N PRO A 756 3.24 10.65 1.85
CA PRO A 756 2.25 9.60 1.63
C PRO A 756 1.03 9.81 2.52
N ILE A 757 -0.15 9.45 1.99
CA ILE A 757 -1.44 9.56 2.67
C ILE A 757 -2.20 8.25 2.48
N ASN A 758 -2.56 7.59 3.57
CA ASN A 758 -3.33 6.34 3.55
C ASN A 758 -4.70 6.47 4.23
N LEU A 759 -4.86 7.45 5.11
CA LEU A 759 -6.11 7.83 5.76
C LEU A 759 -6.52 9.23 5.30
N GLY A 760 -5.63 10.21 5.45
CA GLY A 760 -5.95 11.59 5.13
C GLY A 760 -4.85 12.60 5.43
N ILE A 761 -5.12 13.83 5.02
CA ILE A 761 -4.31 15.02 5.27
C ILE A 761 -5.21 16.08 5.90
N TYR A 762 -4.69 16.84 6.85
CA TYR A 762 -5.39 17.99 7.38
C TYR A 762 -4.45 19.16 7.63
N MET A 763 -5.05 20.35 7.70
CA MET A 763 -4.36 21.58 8.10
C MET A 763 -5.27 22.36 9.03
N GLN A 764 -4.67 23.21 9.87
CA GLN A 764 -5.39 23.95 10.89
C GLN A 764 -4.83 25.36 11.04
N ASP A 765 -5.69 26.30 11.42
CA ASP A 765 -5.30 27.62 11.91
C ASP A 765 -5.73 27.78 13.37
N ASN A 766 -5.81 29.02 13.86
CA ASN A 766 -6.19 29.29 15.25
C ASN A 766 -7.69 29.01 15.56
N SER A 767 -8.51 28.76 14.55
CA SER A 767 -9.97 28.69 14.66
C SER A 767 -10.59 27.45 14.01
N SER A 768 -10.03 26.99 12.89
CA SER A 768 -10.64 26.00 12.01
C SER A 768 -9.65 24.91 11.62
N GLU A 769 -10.20 23.76 11.23
CA GLU A 769 -9.48 22.62 10.65
C GLU A 769 -10.12 22.24 9.30
N LEU A 770 -9.32 22.15 8.23
CA LEU A 770 -9.71 21.50 6.97
C LEU A 770 -9.11 20.10 6.95
N SER A 771 -9.97 19.09 6.78
CA SER A 771 -9.55 17.68 6.69
C SER A 771 -9.99 17.04 5.38
N VAL A 772 -9.11 16.24 4.79
CA VAL A 772 -9.35 15.48 3.57
C VAL A 772 -9.01 14.01 3.81
N LEU A 773 -9.97 13.11 3.61
CA LEU A 773 -9.75 11.65 3.68
C LEU A 773 -9.71 11.06 2.27
N VAL A 774 -9.01 9.94 2.10
CA VAL A 774 -8.74 9.30 0.80
C VAL A 774 -9.24 7.87 0.74
N ASP A 775 -9.69 7.41 -0.44
CA ASP A 775 -10.14 6.02 -0.67
C ASP A 775 -9.01 5.03 -0.99
N ARG A 776 -7.80 5.54 -1.17
CA ARG A 776 -6.59 4.79 -1.52
C ARG A 776 -5.35 5.60 -1.15
N SER A 777 -4.20 4.96 -1.23
CA SER A 777 -2.92 5.60 -1.02
C SER A 777 -2.64 6.62 -2.11
N VAL A 778 -2.27 7.85 -1.73
CA VAL A 778 -1.91 8.95 -2.65
C VAL A 778 -0.79 9.79 -2.05
N GLY A 779 -0.06 10.52 -2.89
CA GLY A 779 0.80 11.62 -2.47
C GLY A 779 0.00 12.91 -2.28
N GLY A 780 0.31 13.67 -1.22
CA GLY A 780 -0.28 14.99 -1.02
C GLY A 780 0.61 15.94 -0.23
N SER A 781 0.23 17.22 -0.25
CA SER A 781 1.04 18.32 0.29
C SER A 781 0.18 19.54 0.68
N SER A 782 0.84 20.53 1.28
CA SER A 782 0.38 21.91 1.42
C SER A 782 1.50 22.85 0.96
N LEU A 783 1.46 23.23 -0.33
CA LEU A 783 2.51 24.00 -0.99
C LEU A 783 2.40 25.51 -0.75
N VAL A 784 1.22 25.97 -0.34
CA VAL A 784 0.94 27.34 0.09
C VAL A 784 0.00 27.30 1.29
N ASP A 785 0.00 28.37 2.08
CA ASP A 785 -0.88 28.46 3.25
C ASP A 785 -2.35 28.39 2.83
N GLY A 786 -3.14 27.66 3.62
CA GLY A 786 -4.58 27.51 3.37
C GLY A 786 -4.95 26.57 2.21
N GLN A 787 -3.99 25.84 1.62
CA GLN A 787 -4.24 24.89 0.54
C GLN A 787 -3.80 23.46 0.89
N ILE A 788 -4.64 22.49 0.57
CA ILE A 788 -4.29 21.06 0.48
C ILE A 788 -4.27 20.65 -0.99
N GLU A 789 -3.24 19.93 -1.40
CA GLU A 789 -3.14 19.30 -2.73
C GLU A 789 -3.02 17.77 -2.60
N LEU A 790 -3.71 17.04 -3.48
CA LEU A 790 -3.56 15.59 -3.66
C LEU A 790 -3.20 15.30 -5.11
N MET A 791 -2.20 14.45 -5.34
CA MET A 791 -1.89 13.90 -6.66
C MET A 791 -2.69 12.62 -6.86
N LEU A 792 -3.54 12.62 -7.89
CA LEU A 792 -4.57 11.58 -8.08
C LEU A 792 -4.21 10.57 -9.18
N HIS A 793 -3.47 10.99 -10.22
CA HIS A 793 -3.05 10.11 -11.32
C HIS A 793 -1.79 10.61 -12.01
N ARG A 794 -1.01 9.71 -12.61
CA ARG A 794 0.27 10.02 -13.28
C ARG A 794 0.39 9.21 -14.56
N ARG A 795 0.86 9.85 -15.63
CA ARG A 795 1.25 9.19 -16.87
C ARG A 795 2.49 9.88 -17.44
N LEU A 796 3.59 9.15 -17.51
CA LEU A 796 4.92 9.69 -17.80
C LEU A 796 5.46 9.13 -19.11
N LEU A 797 6.56 9.72 -19.59
CA LEU A 797 7.15 9.40 -20.90
C LEU A 797 8.60 8.88 -20.81
N HIS A 798 9.18 8.89 -19.61
CA HIS A 798 10.56 8.46 -19.35
C HIS A 798 10.64 7.56 -18.12
N ASP A 799 11.69 6.74 -18.08
CA ASP A 799 12.08 5.95 -16.90
C ASP A 799 12.99 6.83 -16.02
N ASP A 800 12.85 6.74 -14.70
CA ASP A 800 13.61 7.53 -13.74
C ASP A 800 14.96 6.90 -13.36
N SER A 801 15.38 5.85 -14.05
CA SER A 801 16.67 5.18 -13.90
C SER A 801 16.92 4.62 -12.50
N ARG A 802 15.87 4.04 -11.89
CA ARG A 802 15.97 3.29 -10.61
C ARG A 802 15.91 1.77 -10.74
N GLY A 803 15.89 1.27 -11.97
CA GLY A 803 16.10 -0.16 -12.26
C GLY A 803 14.90 -0.87 -12.87
N VAL A 804 13.68 -0.34 -12.71
CA VAL A 804 12.47 -0.91 -13.33
C VAL A 804 12.62 -1.01 -14.86
N GLY A 805 13.21 0.03 -15.48
CA GLY A 805 13.53 0.04 -16.91
C GLY A 805 12.28 0.08 -17.78
N GLU A 806 11.20 0.65 -17.26
CA GLU A 806 9.91 0.80 -17.92
C GLU A 806 9.27 2.13 -17.53
N VAL A 807 8.70 2.82 -18.51
CA VAL A 807 7.98 4.07 -18.30
C VAL A 807 6.64 3.82 -17.60
N LEU A 808 6.27 4.66 -16.63
CA LEU A 808 4.92 4.66 -16.04
C LEU A 808 3.88 5.19 -17.04
N ASN A 809 3.52 4.37 -18.02
CA ASN A 809 2.58 4.66 -19.11
C ASN A 809 1.48 3.60 -19.16
N GLU A 810 0.66 3.53 -18.12
CA GLU A 810 -0.42 2.55 -18.01
C GLU A 810 -1.46 2.72 -19.11
N THR A 811 -1.80 1.62 -19.79
CA THR A 811 -2.81 1.60 -20.86
C THR A 811 -3.80 0.47 -20.67
N VAL A 812 -4.98 0.63 -21.24
CA VAL A 812 -6.01 -0.41 -21.36
C VAL A 812 -6.27 -0.65 -22.84
N CYS A 813 -6.23 -1.91 -23.26
CA CYS A 813 -6.42 -2.30 -24.65
C CYS A 813 -7.85 -2.83 -24.89
N PHE A 814 -8.46 -2.35 -25.97
CA PHE A 814 -9.76 -2.76 -26.48
C PHE A 814 -9.61 -3.31 -27.91
N LEU A 815 -10.73 -3.73 -28.53
CA LEU A 815 -10.74 -4.27 -29.90
C LEU A 815 -10.15 -3.29 -30.94
N ASN A 816 -10.29 -1.98 -30.73
CA ASN A 816 -9.91 -0.93 -31.69
C ASN A 816 -8.62 -0.20 -31.31
N GLY A 817 -7.82 -0.73 -30.38
CA GLY A 817 -6.56 -0.13 -29.92
C GLY A 817 -6.48 0.05 -28.40
N CYS A 818 -5.39 0.65 -27.92
CA CYS A 818 -5.15 0.92 -26.51
C CYS A 818 -5.22 2.43 -26.23
N GLU A 819 -5.70 2.80 -25.05
CA GLU A 819 -5.69 4.18 -24.55
C GLU A 819 -5.08 4.24 -23.15
N GLY A 820 -4.65 5.43 -22.71
CA GLY A 820 -4.17 5.61 -21.34
C GLY A 820 -5.22 5.22 -20.30
N LEU A 821 -4.79 4.61 -19.20
CA LEU A 821 -5.69 4.16 -18.14
C LEU A 821 -6.52 5.31 -17.57
N THR A 822 -7.84 5.09 -17.47
CA THR A 822 -8.78 5.94 -16.72
C THR A 822 -8.98 5.34 -15.35
N ILE A 823 -8.87 6.17 -14.31
CA ILE A 823 -9.19 5.79 -12.94
C ILE A 823 -10.43 6.53 -12.45
N GLN A 824 -11.18 5.88 -11.56
CA GLN A 824 -12.19 6.51 -10.74
C GLN A 824 -11.84 6.31 -9.26
N GLY A 825 -11.98 7.35 -8.45
CA GLY A 825 -11.76 7.29 -7.01
C GLY A 825 -12.50 8.40 -6.27
N LYS A 826 -12.31 8.44 -4.95
CA LYS A 826 -12.99 9.36 -4.05
C LYS A 826 -12.06 9.99 -3.03
N TYR A 827 -12.33 11.24 -2.70
CA TYR A 827 -11.84 11.88 -1.48
C TYR A 827 -12.99 12.58 -0.76
N PHE A 828 -12.82 12.82 0.54
CA PHE A 828 -13.88 13.32 1.40
C PHE A 828 -13.39 14.58 2.10
N VAL A 829 -14.18 15.65 2.09
CA VAL A 829 -13.77 16.96 2.61
C VAL A 829 -14.69 17.40 3.74
N ARG A 830 -14.08 17.84 4.84
CA ARG A 830 -14.79 18.44 5.98
C ARG A 830 -14.01 19.62 6.55
N ILE A 831 -14.77 20.66 6.95
CA ILE A 831 -14.23 21.83 7.65
C ILE A 831 -14.96 21.95 8.99
N ASP A 832 -14.19 21.97 10.07
CA ASP A 832 -14.69 22.03 11.44
C ASP A 832 -14.00 23.17 12.22
N HIS A 833 -14.54 23.52 13.39
CA HIS A 833 -13.76 24.26 14.39
C HIS A 833 -12.58 23.42 14.87
N LEU A 834 -11.52 24.10 15.29
CA LEU A 834 -10.31 23.48 15.85
C LEU A 834 -10.68 22.49 16.97
N GLY A 835 -10.18 21.26 16.91
CA GLY A 835 -10.42 20.19 17.88
C GLY A 835 -11.57 19.22 17.55
N GLU A 836 -12.52 19.59 16.69
CA GLU A 836 -13.68 18.74 16.38
C GLU A 836 -13.44 17.77 15.21
N GLY A 837 -12.49 18.09 14.32
CA GLY A 837 -12.24 17.30 13.11
C GLY A 837 -11.71 15.89 13.37
N ALA A 838 -11.02 15.66 14.50
CA ALA A 838 -10.39 14.39 14.82
C ALA A 838 -11.40 13.22 14.87
N LYS A 839 -12.57 13.43 15.49
CA LYS A 839 -13.62 12.40 15.57
C LYS A 839 -14.09 11.99 14.18
N TRP A 840 -14.36 12.96 13.31
CA TRP A 840 -14.76 12.67 11.93
C TRP A 840 -13.67 11.93 11.16
N ARG A 841 -12.42 12.38 11.24
CA ARG A 841 -11.28 11.73 10.54
C ARG A 841 -11.18 10.25 10.90
N ARG A 842 -11.33 9.90 12.19
CA ARG A 842 -11.25 8.51 12.66
C ARG A 842 -12.49 7.69 12.30
N THR A 843 -13.68 8.23 12.56
CA THR A 843 -14.97 7.55 12.31
C THR A 843 -15.15 7.28 10.82
N VAL A 844 -15.06 8.33 9.98
CA VAL A 844 -15.31 8.19 8.54
C VAL A 844 -14.14 7.51 7.83
N GLY A 845 -12.90 7.67 8.32
CA GLY A 845 -11.76 6.89 7.83
C GLY A 845 -12.00 5.37 7.91
N GLN A 846 -12.59 4.90 9.01
CA GLN A 846 -12.94 3.49 9.16
C GLN A 846 -14.16 3.08 8.31
N GLU A 847 -15.14 3.97 8.12
CA GLU A 847 -16.27 3.75 7.20
C GLU A 847 -15.82 3.60 5.74
N ILE A 848 -14.79 4.36 5.33
CA ILE A 848 -14.15 4.29 4.01
C ILE A 848 -13.36 2.99 3.85
N TYR A 849 -12.56 2.62 4.87
CA TYR A 849 -11.73 1.43 4.83
C TYR A 849 -12.56 0.13 4.82
N SER A 850 -13.62 0.08 5.62
CA SER A 850 -14.51 -1.07 5.75
C SER A 850 -15.92 -0.71 5.26
N PRO A 851 -16.16 -0.61 3.94
CA PRO A 851 -17.48 -0.34 3.41
C PRO A 851 -18.44 -1.50 3.71
N VAL A 852 -19.75 -1.23 3.60
CA VAL A 852 -20.77 -2.29 3.68
C VAL A 852 -20.63 -3.25 2.50
N LEU A 853 -20.86 -4.54 2.73
CA LEU A 853 -20.93 -5.54 1.66
C LEU A 853 -22.38 -5.71 1.19
N LEU A 854 -22.55 -5.81 -0.13
CA LEU A 854 -23.87 -5.99 -0.76
C LEU A 854 -23.97 -7.38 -1.39
N ALA A 855 -24.98 -8.12 -0.99
CA ALA A 855 -25.32 -9.42 -1.56
C ALA A 855 -26.75 -9.41 -2.11
N PHE A 856 -26.93 -9.97 -3.30
CA PHE A 856 -28.14 -9.90 -4.10
C PHE A 856 -28.70 -11.29 -4.39
N THR A 857 -30.01 -11.45 -4.31
CA THR A 857 -30.70 -12.66 -4.82
C THR A 857 -32.10 -12.31 -5.32
N GLU A 858 -32.67 -13.15 -6.19
CA GLU A 858 -34.05 -12.99 -6.67
C GLU A 858 -34.98 -13.91 -5.89
N GLN A 859 -36.21 -13.44 -5.60
CA GLN A 859 -37.26 -14.29 -5.03
C GLN A 859 -38.60 -14.13 -5.76
N ASP A 860 -39.32 -15.25 -5.89
CA ASP A 860 -40.74 -15.30 -6.28
C ASP A 860 -41.63 -15.11 -5.03
N GLY A 861 -42.40 -14.03 -4.96
CA GLY A 861 -43.37 -13.77 -3.87
C GLY A 861 -42.79 -13.25 -2.54
N SER A 862 -43.61 -13.21 -1.47
CA SER A 862 -43.33 -12.52 -0.18
C SER A 862 -42.70 -13.41 0.91
N ASN A 863 -42.11 -14.57 0.57
CA ASN A 863 -41.76 -15.61 1.54
C ASN A 863 -40.46 -15.37 2.35
N TRP A 864 -39.62 -14.38 2.01
CA TRP A 864 -38.37 -14.08 2.74
C TRP A 864 -38.56 -13.23 4.01
N MET A 865 -39.76 -12.69 4.26
CA MET A 865 -40.05 -11.77 5.38
C MET A 865 -39.80 -12.35 6.78
N ASN A 866 -39.43 -13.64 6.91
CA ASN A 866 -39.10 -14.29 8.17
C ASN A 866 -37.59 -14.58 8.38
N SER A 867 -36.69 -14.18 7.47
CA SER A 867 -35.24 -14.34 7.67
C SER A 867 -34.68 -13.16 8.46
N LEU A 868 -34.50 -13.41 9.76
CA LEU A 868 -34.34 -12.42 10.81
C LEU A 868 -33.03 -11.61 10.75
N TYR A 869 -33.15 -10.36 11.22
CA TYR A 869 -32.08 -9.55 11.79
C TYR A 869 -31.14 -10.41 12.64
N LEU A 870 -29.84 -10.41 12.33
CA LEU A 870 -28.81 -11.00 13.18
C LEU A 870 -28.13 -9.88 13.97
N HIS A 871 -28.38 -9.85 15.29
CA HIS A 871 -27.71 -8.99 16.25
C HIS A 871 -26.89 -9.88 17.17
N PHE A 872 -25.57 -9.73 17.15
CA PHE A 872 -24.71 -10.29 18.19
C PHE A 872 -24.92 -9.43 19.45
N GLN A 873 -25.59 -9.97 20.47
CA GLN A 873 -25.62 -9.35 21.80
C GLN A 873 -24.24 -9.51 22.44
N GLU A 874 -23.75 -8.45 23.08
CA GLU A 874 -22.51 -8.44 23.89
C GLU A 874 -22.53 -9.48 25.02
#